data_AF-A0A8H4CJN5-F1
#
_entry.id   AF-A0A8H4CJN5-F1
#
_cell.length_a   1.000
_cell.length_b   1.000
_cell.length_c   1.000
_cell.angle_alpha   90.00
_cell.angle_beta   90.00
_cell.angle_gamma   90.00
#
_symmetry.space_group_name_H-M   'P 1'
#
loop_
_entity.id
_entity.type
_entity.pdbx_description
1 polymer ?
#
loop_
_entity_poly.entity_id
_entity_poly.type
_entity_poly.pdbx_seq_one_letter_code
_entity_poly.pdbx_strand_id
1 'polypeptide(L)'
;MILKGMLWSWALLAPCVVAEQQKPLGAGIQKHAHQQQDSWRRDLNFSSPAPHLFASAYGLLQQWSNTVFPNGHTMAAVEIPAFTLLYHGRMDEEDAPSPEWLAFDIEMAYGIMGSTRQSFMLSYQTTRPVKALYFDGESAALMGLGQLDTQMLHLYGNVTGPDSGGGMWRGLEPEYERAMGLCDWLAERGLGGAGGFEGVVRMNAGFEVIWCDFGSGSLRLVSRGNVTAPQMREVKTEGVNEQEEEGGEVKGSGSVPTSVYPLPPQPTRTDRPVSPTKPAVPPNWRGIMGPSDREPFLQSQGWGWFSSGTWHYGGSGMGPGRGETRAKVMACGITSWYSGRFWGSLVEEEGKRLNLTRDGFWSGLDGGNRSVAMDELGRRRRLHHLEGVSEQAAAGMRGETEAMLRDVLEGGRCSGMVWVDVFAEIVQRNAGHLMALEKAARWAGDEGNITEVREWLYKLRGQSHMFLVSFLEYPNEIDRGTWDVQGPLFVETYSRCRYRYTRLLVDIPMKPWETDLRDAVEEVMGGICGVLLEVGFEVERAWYALEEGAGSRLVKLAERWEDSVRGLRAWVGWEGEFIRCDKVCEWDERCYIPMWPLLKSVWGGRRPRPPPRDGPGNGTEPRPGPPPGKGRGPGHGGGHKGPGYGMPGRGPSWMGDETDLWAPKCVKMDDIMPRPRAD
;
A
#
# COMPACT_ATOMS: atom_id res chain seq x y z
N MET A 1 -11.45 -18.34 -75.39
CA MET A 1 -12.61 -19.04 -75.95
C MET A 1 -12.84 -20.30 -75.10
N ILE A 2 -13.86 -20.26 -74.21
CA ILE A 2 -14.58 -21.40 -73.56
C ILE A 2 -13.75 -22.32 -72.63
N LEU A 3 -14.13 -22.80 -71.44
CA LEU A 3 -15.04 -22.50 -70.31
C LEU A 3 -14.94 -23.73 -69.36
N LYS A 4 -15.16 -23.53 -68.05
CA LYS A 4 -15.39 -24.53 -66.96
C LYS A 4 -14.13 -25.22 -66.41
N GLY A 5 -13.78 -25.21 -65.12
CA GLY A 5 -14.50 -24.91 -63.88
C GLY A 5 -14.58 -26.17 -63.02
N MET A 6 -13.87 -26.24 -61.89
CA MET A 6 -14.32 -26.82 -60.61
C MET A 6 -13.21 -26.82 -59.54
N LEU A 7 -13.58 -26.30 -58.37
CA LEU A 7 -12.84 -26.25 -57.12
C LEU A 7 -12.63 -27.66 -56.54
N TRP A 8 -11.45 -27.90 -55.95
CA TRP A 8 -11.20 -29.07 -55.09
C TRP A 8 -10.99 -28.59 -53.65
N SER A 9 -12.02 -28.81 -52.83
CA SER A 9 -11.96 -28.73 -51.37
C SER A 9 -11.18 -29.93 -50.83
N TRP A 10 -10.17 -29.70 -50.01
CA TRP A 10 -9.55 -30.75 -49.19
C TRP A 10 -10.15 -30.69 -47.79
N ALA A 11 -11.04 -31.64 -47.50
CA ALA A 11 -11.42 -32.03 -46.15
C ALA A 11 -10.49 -33.17 -45.71
N LEU A 12 -9.67 -32.93 -44.69
CA LEU A 12 -8.89 -33.97 -44.04
C LEU A 12 -9.73 -34.61 -42.94
N LEU A 13 -10.17 -35.84 -43.21
CA LEU A 13 -10.76 -36.79 -42.27
C LEU A 13 -9.67 -37.27 -41.30
N ALA A 14 -9.85 -37.01 -40.00
CA ALA A 14 -9.10 -37.67 -38.94
C ALA A 14 -9.59 -39.11 -38.75
N PRO A 15 -8.71 -40.13 -38.65
CA PRO A 15 -9.12 -41.47 -38.31
C PRO A 15 -9.33 -41.62 -36.79
N CYS A 16 -10.44 -42.26 -36.42
CA CYS A 16 -10.71 -42.76 -35.07
C CYS A 16 -9.57 -43.67 -34.58
N VAL A 17 -9.02 -43.37 -33.40
CA VAL A 17 -8.28 -44.32 -32.59
C VAL A 17 -9.15 -44.70 -31.40
N VAL A 18 -9.32 -46.00 -31.24
CA VAL A 18 -10.19 -46.69 -30.29
C VAL A 18 -9.77 -46.37 -28.85
N ALA A 19 -10.75 -46.06 -28.01
CA ALA A 19 -10.57 -45.79 -26.58
C ALA A 19 -10.01 -47.02 -25.85
N GLU A 20 -8.85 -46.86 -25.24
CA GLU A 20 -8.26 -47.84 -24.32
C GLU A 20 -8.95 -47.72 -22.96
N GLN A 21 -9.47 -48.85 -22.45
CA GLN A 21 -10.20 -48.93 -21.18
C GLN A 21 -9.38 -48.37 -20.01
N GLN A 22 -9.97 -47.43 -19.26
CA GLN A 22 -9.48 -47.03 -17.94
C GLN A 22 -9.35 -48.27 -17.03
N LYS A 23 -8.10 -48.60 -16.66
CA LYS A 23 -7.82 -49.51 -15.54
C LYS A 23 -8.02 -48.77 -14.22
N PRO A 24 -8.66 -49.39 -13.20
CA PRO A 24 -8.78 -48.79 -11.88
C PRO A 24 -7.41 -48.83 -11.18
N LEU A 25 -6.87 -47.67 -10.81
CA LEU A 25 -5.70 -47.56 -9.95
C LEU A 25 -6.14 -47.75 -8.49
N GLY A 26 -6.18 -49.02 -8.07
CA GLY A 26 -6.23 -49.41 -6.67
C GLY A 26 -4.97 -50.20 -6.32
N ALA A 27 -4.42 -49.89 -5.13
CA ALA A 27 -3.32 -50.55 -4.42
C ALA A 27 -1.90 -50.12 -4.81
N GLY A 28 -1.35 -49.22 -3.99
CA GLY A 28 0.06 -48.82 -4.02
C GLY A 28 0.40 -47.53 -3.28
N ILE A 29 -0.53 -46.91 -2.53
CA ILE A 29 -0.20 -45.78 -1.67
C ILE A 29 0.45 -46.33 -0.40
N GLN A 30 1.78 -46.21 -0.30
CA GLN A 30 2.45 -46.27 0.99
C GLN A 30 1.84 -45.17 1.87
N LYS A 31 1.04 -45.59 2.85
CA LYS A 31 0.53 -44.73 3.91
C LYS A 31 1.72 -44.29 4.78
N HIS A 32 2.41 -43.24 4.37
CA HIS A 32 3.00 -42.34 5.34
C HIS A 32 1.84 -41.57 5.97
N ALA A 33 1.28 -42.17 7.01
CA ALA A 33 0.35 -41.51 7.90
C ALA A 33 1.10 -40.39 8.62
N HIS A 34 1.11 -39.19 8.04
CA HIS A 34 1.10 -37.98 8.84
C HIS A 34 -0.26 -37.95 9.54
N GLN A 35 -0.32 -38.55 10.73
CA GLN A 35 -1.33 -38.24 11.72
C GLN A 35 -1.12 -36.78 12.14
N GLN A 36 -1.69 -35.86 11.38
CA GLN A 36 -2.04 -34.54 11.87
C GLN A 36 -3.52 -34.36 11.58
N GLN A 37 -4.30 -34.92 12.50
CA GLN A 37 -5.71 -34.59 12.64
C GLN A 37 -5.72 -33.18 13.25
N ASP A 38 -5.41 -32.17 12.44
CA ASP A 38 -5.52 -30.77 12.82
C ASP A 38 -7.02 -30.49 13.01
N SER A 39 -7.50 -30.67 14.24
CA SER A 39 -8.77 -30.13 14.67
C SER A 39 -8.73 -28.64 14.35
N TRP A 40 -9.53 -28.17 13.40
CA TRP A 40 -9.66 -26.75 13.20
C TRP A 40 -10.09 -26.13 14.55
N ARG A 41 -9.38 -25.08 14.95
CA ARG A 41 -9.75 -24.26 16.10
C ARG A 41 -9.96 -22.84 15.58
N ARG A 42 -10.97 -22.16 16.11
CA ARG A 42 -11.33 -20.76 15.82
C ARG A 42 -10.22 -19.76 16.16
N ASP A 43 -9.13 -20.22 16.77
CA ASP A 43 -8.15 -19.35 17.40
C ASP A 43 -7.20 -18.73 16.35
N LEU A 44 -7.45 -17.46 16.02
CA LEU A 44 -6.61 -16.66 15.12
C LEU A 44 -5.27 -16.34 15.80
N ASN A 45 -4.17 -16.76 15.20
CA ASN A 45 -2.82 -16.50 15.70
C ASN A 45 -2.35 -15.10 15.29
N PHE A 46 -2.51 -14.10 16.16
CA PHE A 46 -2.08 -12.72 15.93
C PHE A 46 -0.55 -12.54 15.95
N SER A 47 0.20 -13.53 16.44
CA SER A 47 1.68 -13.54 16.37
C SER A 47 2.22 -14.06 15.05
N SER A 48 1.35 -14.54 14.14
CA SER A 48 1.77 -14.99 12.82
C SER A 48 2.17 -13.81 11.92
N PRO A 49 3.27 -13.91 11.17
CA PRO A 49 3.61 -12.89 10.19
C PRO A 49 2.82 -12.98 8.88
N ALA A 50 2.16 -14.12 8.60
CA ALA A 50 1.54 -14.38 7.31
C ALA A 50 0.54 -13.28 6.87
N PRO A 51 -0.37 -12.77 7.73
CA PRO A 51 -1.24 -11.66 7.37
C PRO A 51 -0.48 -10.38 7.00
N HIS A 52 0.65 -10.11 7.66
CA HIS A 52 1.48 -8.93 7.41
C HIS A 52 2.21 -9.03 6.08
N LEU A 53 2.80 -10.19 5.79
CA LEU A 53 3.43 -10.50 4.51
C LEU A 53 2.41 -10.39 3.37
N PHE A 54 1.25 -11.05 3.52
CA PHE A 54 0.16 -11.00 2.55
C PHE A 54 -0.24 -9.56 2.25
N ALA A 55 -0.53 -8.78 3.30
CA ALA A 55 -1.01 -7.42 3.15
C ALA A 55 0.07 -6.48 2.57
N SER A 56 1.35 -6.78 2.78
CA SER A 56 2.47 -5.94 2.28
C SER A 56 2.74 -6.26 0.81
N ALA A 57 2.70 -7.54 0.44
CA ALA A 57 2.78 -7.97 -0.96
C ALA A 57 1.57 -7.51 -1.79
N TYR A 58 0.35 -7.52 -1.22
CA TYR A 58 -0.83 -6.92 -1.85
C TYR A 58 -0.66 -5.41 -2.10
N GLY A 59 -0.06 -4.69 -1.15
CA GLY A 59 0.13 -3.24 -1.22
C GLY A 59 1.22 -2.77 -2.19
N LEU A 60 1.96 -3.67 -2.85
CA LEU A 60 3.01 -3.30 -3.79
C LEU A 60 2.44 -2.41 -4.91
N LEU A 61 3.09 -1.26 -5.14
CA LEU A 61 2.70 -0.27 -6.15
C LEU A 61 1.31 0.37 -5.93
N GLN A 62 0.76 0.34 -4.71
CA GLN A 62 -0.50 1.00 -4.36
C GLN A 62 -0.29 2.21 -3.44
N GLN A 63 -0.75 3.40 -3.83
CA GLN A 63 -0.61 4.61 -3.04
C GLN A 63 -1.37 4.53 -1.70
N TRP A 64 -2.61 4.06 -1.72
CA TRP A 64 -3.47 4.03 -0.54
C TRP A 64 -2.94 3.07 0.53
N SER A 65 -2.62 1.85 0.12
CA SER A 65 -2.11 0.80 1.02
C SER A 65 -0.80 1.21 1.69
N ASN A 66 0.11 1.85 0.94
CA ASN A 66 1.39 2.32 1.48
C ASN A 66 1.23 3.59 2.32
N THR A 67 0.28 4.48 2.07
CA THR A 67 0.02 5.61 2.98
C THR A 67 -0.64 5.16 4.30
N VAL A 68 -1.53 4.17 4.26
CA VAL A 68 -2.13 3.59 5.47
C VAL A 68 -1.08 2.82 6.29
N PHE A 69 -0.12 2.17 5.64
CA PHE A 69 0.96 1.41 6.27
C PHE A 69 2.33 1.85 5.70
N PRO A 70 2.90 2.95 6.21
CA PRO A 70 4.00 3.66 5.57
C PRO A 70 5.37 3.01 5.75
N ASN A 71 5.50 2.05 6.67
CA ASN A 71 6.77 1.41 6.96
C ASN A 71 6.95 0.16 6.11
N GLY A 72 7.71 0.31 5.03
CA GLY A 72 7.95 -0.77 4.09
C GLY A 72 8.79 -1.91 4.67
N HIS A 73 8.33 -3.13 4.46
CA HIS A 73 9.02 -4.38 4.85
C HIS A 73 9.15 -5.37 3.68
N THR A 74 8.76 -4.98 2.47
CA THR A 74 8.78 -5.83 1.28
C THR A 74 9.47 -5.12 0.13
N MET A 75 10.35 -5.85 -0.53
CA MET A 75 11.06 -5.38 -1.71
C MET A 75 10.65 -6.22 -2.91
N ALA A 76 10.60 -5.58 -4.07
CA ALA A 76 10.25 -6.27 -5.30
C ALA A 76 11.15 -5.91 -6.48
N ALA A 77 11.44 -6.89 -7.34
CA ALA A 77 11.89 -6.62 -8.69
C ALA A 77 10.68 -6.21 -9.53
N VAL A 78 10.77 -5.06 -10.20
CA VAL A 78 9.74 -4.57 -11.10
C VAL A 78 10.28 -4.36 -12.50
N GLU A 79 9.43 -4.52 -13.50
CA GLU A 79 9.72 -4.16 -14.89
C GLU A 79 8.92 -2.91 -15.28
N ILE A 80 9.62 -1.90 -15.76
CA ILE A 80 9.06 -0.73 -16.44
C ILE A 80 8.98 -1.06 -17.94
N PRO A 81 7.79 -1.08 -18.57
CA PRO A 81 7.64 -1.40 -19.97
C PRO A 81 8.41 -0.45 -20.90
N ALA A 82 8.69 -0.92 -22.11
CA ALA A 82 9.22 -0.07 -23.17
C ALA A 82 8.27 1.09 -23.49
N PHE A 83 8.85 2.22 -23.90
CA PHE A 83 8.13 3.43 -24.31
C PHE A 83 7.32 4.09 -23.19
N THR A 84 7.66 3.82 -21.93
CA THR A 84 7.08 4.48 -20.75
C THR A 84 7.62 5.91 -20.64
N LEU A 85 6.72 6.89 -20.50
CA LEU A 85 7.08 8.28 -20.26
C LEU A 85 7.41 8.52 -18.79
N LEU A 86 8.45 9.31 -18.55
CA LEU A 86 8.94 9.72 -17.24
C LEU A 86 9.30 11.22 -17.28
N TYR A 87 9.18 11.91 -16.16
CA TYR A 87 9.27 13.37 -16.10
C TYR A 87 10.28 13.85 -15.06
N HIS A 88 10.97 14.94 -15.37
CA HIS A 88 11.90 15.58 -14.44
C HIS A 88 11.80 17.10 -14.56
N GLY A 89 11.64 17.78 -13.42
CA GLY A 89 11.64 19.24 -13.38
C GLY A 89 13.03 19.78 -13.04
N ARG A 90 13.48 20.80 -13.77
CA ARG A 90 14.77 21.48 -13.56
C ARG A 90 14.55 22.96 -13.31
N MET A 91 15.48 23.56 -12.56
CA MET A 91 15.55 25.03 -12.39
C MET A 91 16.59 25.70 -13.31
N ASP A 92 17.15 24.93 -14.26
CA ASP A 92 18.25 25.36 -15.13
C ASP A 92 18.16 24.71 -16.51
N GLU A 93 19.04 25.17 -17.39
CA GLU A 93 19.12 24.71 -18.78
C GLU A 93 19.90 23.40 -18.98
N GLU A 94 20.35 22.76 -17.89
CA GLU A 94 21.23 21.59 -17.97
C GLU A 94 20.46 20.27 -18.11
N ASP A 95 21.17 19.23 -18.53
CA ASP A 95 20.66 17.86 -18.53
C ASP A 95 20.66 17.28 -17.12
N ALA A 96 19.81 16.28 -16.88
CA ALA A 96 19.77 15.55 -15.61
C ALA A 96 21.11 14.83 -15.34
N PRO A 97 21.69 14.95 -14.13
CA PRO A 97 22.87 14.18 -13.74
C PRO A 97 22.54 12.71 -13.49
N SER A 98 23.56 11.88 -13.22
CA SER A 98 23.37 10.49 -12.81
C SER A 98 23.94 10.23 -11.40
N PRO A 99 23.19 9.59 -10.49
CA PRO A 99 21.76 9.26 -10.57
C PRO A 99 20.87 10.51 -10.41
N GLU A 100 19.61 10.42 -10.84
CA GLU A 100 18.61 11.49 -10.69
C GLU A 100 17.18 10.91 -10.63
N TRP A 101 16.25 11.62 -9.98
CA TRP A 101 14.85 11.20 -9.84
C TRP A 101 14.00 11.55 -11.05
N LEU A 102 13.23 10.58 -11.52
CA LEU A 102 12.17 10.78 -12.50
C LEU A 102 10.82 10.45 -11.87
N ALA A 103 9.81 11.28 -12.12
CA ALA A 103 8.44 10.99 -11.74
C ALA A 103 7.74 10.21 -12.84
N PHE A 104 6.81 9.32 -12.46
CA PHE A 104 5.91 8.71 -13.42
C PHE A 104 4.86 9.72 -13.93
N ASP A 105 4.47 10.70 -13.13
CA ASP A 105 3.50 11.73 -13.50
C ASP A 105 4.14 13.11 -13.65
N ILE A 106 3.69 13.86 -14.66
CA ILE A 106 4.19 15.21 -14.93
C ILE A 106 3.80 16.17 -13.81
N GLU A 107 2.62 15.99 -13.22
CA GLU A 107 2.11 16.79 -12.11
C GLU A 107 2.99 16.65 -10.87
N MET A 108 3.56 15.47 -10.64
CA MET A 108 4.50 15.20 -9.56
C MET A 108 5.81 15.97 -9.81
N ALA A 109 6.43 15.82 -11.00
CA ALA A 109 7.64 16.56 -11.36
C ALA A 109 7.43 18.09 -11.34
N TYR A 110 6.29 18.55 -11.86
CA TYR A 110 5.92 19.96 -11.91
C TYR A 110 5.67 20.51 -10.50
N GLY A 111 5.03 19.72 -9.65
CA GLY A 111 4.74 20.00 -8.25
C GLY A 111 5.97 20.09 -7.34
N ILE A 112 7.13 19.57 -7.75
CA ILE A 112 8.36 19.66 -6.94
C ILE A 112 9.28 20.77 -7.48
N MET A 113 9.56 20.76 -8.79
CA MET A 113 10.61 21.59 -9.40
C MET A 113 10.13 22.50 -10.53
N GLY A 114 8.86 22.39 -10.95
CA GLY A 114 8.36 23.02 -12.19
C GLY A 114 7.70 24.40 -12.05
N SER A 115 7.50 24.93 -10.84
CA SER A 115 6.81 26.22 -10.61
C SER A 115 7.71 27.32 -10.05
N THR A 116 9.00 27.24 -10.31
CA THR A 116 9.93 28.30 -9.93
C THR A 116 10.00 29.36 -11.03
N ARG A 117 10.66 30.49 -10.72
CA ARG A 117 10.89 31.61 -11.66
C ARG A 117 11.75 31.24 -12.88
N GLN A 118 12.31 30.04 -12.87
CA GLN A 118 13.02 29.47 -14.00
C GLN A 118 12.80 27.97 -13.95
N SER A 119 11.86 27.47 -14.75
CA SER A 119 11.44 26.06 -14.68
C SER A 119 11.45 25.42 -16.06
N PHE A 120 12.08 24.25 -16.12
CA PHE A 120 12.11 23.41 -17.30
C PHE A 120 11.50 22.05 -16.98
N MET A 121 10.75 21.52 -17.93
CA MET A 121 10.21 20.17 -17.87
C MET A 121 10.91 19.30 -18.90
N LEU A 122 11.56 18.24 -18.43
CA LEU A 122 12.21 17.24 -19.24
C LEU A 122 11.32 16.00 -19.27
N SER A 123 11.02 15.51 -20.46
CA SER A 123 10.28 14.26 -20.65
C SER A 123 11.20 13.23 -21.25
N TYR A 124 11.31 12.11 -20.56
CA TYR A 124 12.08 10.95 -20.95
C TYR A 124 11.14 9.82 -21.36
N GLN A 125 11.66 8.91 -22.18
CA GLN A 125 10.95 7.72 -22.58
C GLN A 125 11.90 6.52 -22.53
N THR A 126 11.45 5.40 -21.95
CA THR A 126 12.22 4.15 -21.98
C THR A 126 12.26 3.61 -23.43
N THR A 127 13.40 3.08 -23.86
CA THR A 127 13.58 2.54 -25.22
C THR A 127 13.35 1.03 -25.31
N ARG A 128 13.30 0.36 -24.16
CA ARG A 128 13.06 -1.08 -23.99
C ARG A 128 12.47 -1.35 -22.59
N PRO A 129 12.05 -2.59 -22.28
CA PRO A 129 11.74 -2.95 -20.91
C PRO A 129 12.98 -2.79 -20.01
N VAL A 130 12.78 -2.22 -18.82
CA VAL A 130 13.84 -1.93 -17.86
C VAL A 130 13.47 -2.51 -16.51
N LYS A 131 14.40 -3.21 -15.86
CA LYS A 131 14.19 -3.70 -14.49
C LYS A 131 14.58 -2.62 -13.49
N ALA A 132 13.81 -2.50 -12.43
CA ALA A 132 14.09 -1.63 -11.30
C ALA A 132 13.81 -2.35 -9.98
N LEU A 133 14.48 -1.93 -8.92
CA LEU A 133 14.22 -2.40 -7.57
C LEU A 133 13.13 -1.53 -6.95
N TYR A 134 12.12 -2.10 -6.32
CA TYR A 134 11.06 -1.38 -5.65
C TYR A 134 11.10 -1.60 -4.13
N PHE A 135 10.97 -0.51 -3.39
CA PHE A 135 10.78 -0.50 -1.93
C PHE A 135 9.33 -0.11 -1.62
N ASP A 136 8.58 -0.98 -0.92
CA ASP A 136 7.23 -0.67 -0.47
C ASP A 136 7.21 0.37 0.67
N GLY A 137 6.01 0.69 1.16
CA GLY A 137 5.78 1.78 2.10
C GLY A 137 6.03 3.15 1.47
N GLU A 138 6.04 4.19 2.30
CA GLU A 138 6.39 5.55 1.89
C GLU A 138 7.92 5.74 1.89
N SER A 139 8.63 4.88 1.15
CA SER A 139 10.09 4.82 1.08
C SER A 139 10.78 6.07 0.51
N ALA A 140 10.01 7.06 0.04
CA ALA A 140 10.47 8.39 -0.36
C ALA A 140 10.01 9.53 0.59
N ALA A 141 9.50 9.23 1.79
CA ALA A 141 8.95 10.23 2.72
C ALA A 141 9.97 11.23 3.30
N LEU A 142 11.28 11.01 3.08
CA LEU A 142 12.41 11.82 3.57
C LEU A 142 12.56 11.93 5.10
N MET A 143 11.52 11.55 5.85
CA MET A 143 11.38 11.64 7.30
C MET A 143 10.30 10.67 7.79
N GLY A 144 10.22 10.49 9.10
CA GLY A 144 9.25 9.60 9.75
C GLY A 144 9.94 8.50 10.57
N LEU A 145 9.13 7.65 11.19
CA LEU A 145 9.58 6.47 11.92
C LEU A 145 9.35 5.23 11.04
N GLY A 146 10.42 4.64 10.50
CA GLY A 146 10.36 3.35 9.80
C GLY A 146 10.29 3.41 8.27
N GLN A 147 9.85 4.53 7.68
CA GLN A 147 9.65 4.67 6.23
C GLN A 147 10.92 4.39 5.41
N LEU A 148 12.09 4.81 5.90
CA LEU A 148 13.37 4.65 5.20
C LEU A 148 14.12 3.38 5.65
N ASP A 149 13.63 2.65 6.65
CA ASP A 149 14.41 1.61 7.33
C ASP A 149 14.92 0.53 6.38
N THR A 150 14.08 0.06 5.46
CA THR A 150 14.46 -1.00 4.52
C THR A 150 15.60 -0.56 3.59
N GLN A 151 15.55 0.66 3.04
CA GLN A 151 16.67 1.17 2.23
C GLN A 151 17.92 1.44 3.08
N MET A 152 17.77 1.94 4.32
CA MET A 152 18.91 2.16 5.22
C MET A 152 19.60 0.84 5.56
N LEU A 153 18.82 -0.19 5.90
CA LEU A 153 19.34 -1.51 6.22
C LEU A 153 20.11 -2.09 5.04
N HIS A 154 19.63 -1.90 3.81
CA HIS A 154 20.32 -2.39 2.61
C HIS A 154 21.65 -1.70 2.35
N LEU A 155 21.72 -0.39 2.59
CA LEU A 155 22.92 0.40 2.40
C LEU A 155 23.95 0.20 3.52
N TYR A 156 23.51 0.28 4.77
CA TYR A 156 24.39 0.43 5.94
C TYR A 156 24.43 -0.81 6.84
N GLY A 157 23.58 -1.82 6.60
CA GLY A 157 23.44 -2.98 7.48
C GLY A 157 22.71 -2.68 8.80
N ASN A 158 22.14 -1.48 8.95
CA ASN A 158 21.34 -1.02 10.08
C ASN A 158 20.43 0.15 9.65
N VAL A 159 19.61 0.67 10.56
CA VAL A 159 18.69 1.78 10.29
C VAL A 159 19.22 3.17 10.65
N THR A 160 20.46 3.28 11.17
CA THR A 160 21.02 4.55 11.68
C THR A 160 21.27 5.59 10.59
N GLY A 161 21.57 5.14 9.36
CA GLY A 161 21.75 6.01 8.20
C GLY A 161 22.87 7.04 8.30
N PRO A 162 22.98 7.94 7.29
CA PRO A 162 23.91 9.07 7.36
C PRO A 162 23.44 10.06 8.44
N ASP A 163 24.40 10.65 9.16
CA ASP A 163 24.12 11.55 10.29
C ASP A 163 23.26 12.74 9.85
N SER A 164 22.07 12.87 10.44
CA SER A 164 21.17 14.01 10.23
C SER A 164 21.76 15.36 10.64
N GLY A 165 22.90 15.40 11.33
CA GLY A 165 23.77 16.57 11.41
C GLY A 165 23.06 17.85 11.89
N GLY A 166 22.18 17.75 12.89
CA GLY A 166 21.69 18.84 13.75
C GLY A 166 21.12 20.13 13.11
N GLY A 167 20.90 20.19 11.80
CA GLY A 167 20.54 21.41 11.08
C GLY A 167 19.18 21.32 10.39
N MET A 168 18.36 22.34 10.56
CA MET A 168 16.98 22.46 10.02
C MET A 168 16.87 22.33 8.48
N TRP A 169 17.99 22.41 7.74
CA TRP A 169 18.04 22.50 6.26
C TRP A 169 19.34 21.97 5.63
N ARG A 170 19.81 20.74 5.93
CA ARG A 170 20.94 20.16 5.15
C ARG A 170 20.59 19.67 3.73
N GLY A 171 19.35 19.79 3.31
CA GLY A 171 19.00 19.67 1.90
C GLY A 171 18.83 18.24 1.36
N LEU A 172 18.84 18.11 0.03
CA LEU A 172 18.72 16.83 -0.70
C LEU A 172 19.97 15.94 -0.57
N GLU A 173 21.03 16.39 0.12
CA GLU A 173 22.32 15.70 0.21
C GLU A 173 22.20 14.26 0.76
N PRO A 174 21.55 14.00 1.91
CA PRO A 174 21.35 12.62 2.38
C PRO A 174 20.51 11.76 1.43
N GLU A 175 19.60 12.36 0.64
CA GLU A 175 18.86 11.62 -0.40
C GLU A 175 19.74 11.26 -1.58
N TYR A 176 20.62 12.17 -2.00
CA TYR A 176 21.62 11.87 -3.02
C TYR A 176 22.61 10.79 -2.54
N GLU A 177 23.06 10.84 -1.29
CA GLU A 177 23.90 9.78 -0.71
C GLU A 177 23.22 8.41 -0.78
N ARG A 178 21.91 8.35 -0.50
CA ARG A 178 21.13 7.12 -0.62
C ARG A 178 20.95 6.68 -2.07
N ALA A 179 20.59 7.61 -2.96
CA ALA A 179 20.42 7.32 -4.38
C ALA A 179 21.70 6.77 -5.02
N MET A 180 22.84 7.43 -4.75
CA MET A 180 24.16 6.96 -5.17
C MET A 180 24.46 5.60 -4.56
N GLY A 181 24.32 5.45 -3.24
CA GLY A 181 24.60 4.18 -2.56
C GLY A 181 23.77 3.01 -3.09
N LEU A 182 22.50 3.24 -3.47
CA LEU A 182 21.65 2.21 -4.06
C LEU A 182 22.11 1.80 -5.46
N CYS A 183 22.45 2.78 -6.30
CA CYS A 183 22.97 2.54 -7.64
C CYS A 183 24.36 1.89 -7.63
N ASP A 184 25.24 2.34 -6.73
CA ASP A 184 26.56 1.76 -6.51
C ASP A 184 26.44 0.33 -6.00
N TRP A 185 25.54 0.07 -5.04
CA TRP A 185 25.28 -1.29 -4.57
C TRP A 185 24.83 -2.22 -5.70
N LEU A 186 23.89 -1.79 -6.55
CA LEU A 186 23.48 -2.58 -7.71
C LEU A 186 24.67 -2.87 -8.65
N ALA A 187 25.50 -1.87 -8.94
CA ALA A 187 26.67 -2.01 -9.80
C ALA A 187 27.73 -2.96 -9.19
N GLU A 188 28.09 -2.75 -7.93
CA GLU A 188 29.10 -3.55 -7.20
C GLU A 188 28.72 -5.01 -7.07
N ARG A 189 27.42 -5.31 -6.94
CA ARG A 189 26.89 -6.69 -6.86
C ARG A 189 26.73 -7.37 -8.22
N GLY A 190 27.04 -6.65 -9.31
CA GLY A 190 26.82 -7.14 -10.67
C GLY A 190 25.34 -7.32 -11.00
N LEU A 191 24.46 -6.58 -10.31
CA LEU A 191 23.02 -6.57 -10.55
C LEU A 191 22.60 -5.42 -11.47
N GLY A 192 23.41 -4.34 -11.52
CA GLY A 192 23.12 -3.13 -12.27
C GLY A 192 23.59 -3.15 -13.73
N GLY A 193 23.26 -2.09 -14.46
CA GLY A 193 23.70 -1.85 -15.84
C GLY A 193 22.77 -2.40 -16.92
N ALA A 194 23.23 -2.40 -18.17
CA ALA A 194 22.40 -2.78 -19.32
C ALA A 194 21.93 -4.24 -19.22
N GLY A 195 20.60 -4.45 -19.19
CA GLY A 195 19.98 -5.77 -19.00
C GLY A 195 19.78 -6.17 -17.53
N GLY A 196 20.47 -5.49 -16.61
CA GLY A 196 20.32 -5.56 -15.17
C GLY A 196 19.22 -4.63 -14.64
N PHE A 197 19.36 -4.24 -13.37
CA PHE A 197 18.55 -3.23 -12.71
C PHE A 197 19.13 -1.82 -12.98
N GLU A 198 18.34 -0.93 -13.56
CA GLU A 198 18.82 0.40 -13.98
C GLU A 198 18.19 1.55 -13.18
N GLY A 199 17.34 1.23 -12.21
CA GLY A 199 16.78 2.21 -11.31
C GLY A 199 16.14 1.61 -10.06
N VAL A 200 15.66 2.50 -9.19
CA VAL A 200 14.96 2.17 -7.96
C VAL A 200 13.63 2.91 -7.90
N VAL A 201 12.51 2.18 -7.89
CA VAL A 201 11.17 2.73 -7.69
C VAL A 201 10.91 2.86 -6.19
N ARG A 202 10.28 3.97 -5.80
CA ARG A 202 9.82 4.25 -4.44
C ARG A 202 8.68 5.26 -4.47
N MET A 203 8.05 5.52 -3.34
CA MET A 203 6.89 6.39 -3.30
C MET A 203 6.76 7.21 -2.01
N ASN A 204 6.11 8.37 -2.13
CA ASN A 204 5.63 9.17 -1.01
C ASN A 204 4.17 9.63 -1.25
N ALA A 205 3.95 10.80 -1.85
CA ALA A 205 2.67 11.29 -2.36
C ALA A 205 2.43 10.88 -3.83
N GLY A 206 3.38 10.17 -4.43
CA GLY A 206 3.31 9.60 -5.77
C GLY A 206 4.53 8.71 -6.02
N PHE A 207 4.56 8.02 -7.15
CA PHE A 207 5.65 7.13 -7.52
C PHE A 207 6.78 7.88 -8.24
N GLU A 208 8.01 7.60 -7.82
CA GLU A 208 9.23 8.09 -8.45
C GLU A 208 10.19 6.92 -8.73
N VAL A 209 11.09 7.12 -9.68
CA VAL A 209 12.20 6.23 -9.97
C VAL A 209 13.52 7.00 -9.88
N ILE A 210 14.43 6.52 -9.05
CA ILE A 210 15.84 6.90 -9.10
C ILE A 210 16.43 6.20 -10.31
N TRP A 211 16.87 6.96 -11.31
CA TRP A 211 17.52 6.40 -12.49
C TRP A 211 19.04 6.43 -12.33
N CYS A 212 19.70 5.27 -12.46
CA CYS A 212 21.11 5.15 -12.09
C CYS A 212 22.08 5.68 -13.15
N ASP A 213 21.77 5.51 -14.43
CA ASP A 213 22.65 5.93 -15.53
C ASP A 213 21.81 6.44 -16.72
N PHE A 214 21.82 7.75 -16.92
CA PHE A 214 21.13 8.39 -18.05
C PHE A 214 21.83 8.12 -19.39
N GLY A 215 23.11 7.70 -19.37
CA GLY A 215 23.90 7.36 -20.56
C GLY A 215 23.78 5.90 -21.01
N SER A 216 22.99 5.06 -20.34
CA SER A 216 22.91 3.62 -20.63
C SER A 216 22.22 3.27 -21.96
N GLY A 217 21.55 4.24 -22.58
CA GLY A 217 20.78 4.07 -23.82
C GLY A 217 19.40 3.43 -23.64
N SER A 218 19.03 3.01 -22.42
CA SER A 218 17.67 2.51 -22.10
C SER A 218 16.65 3.63 -21.87
N LEU A 219 17.12 4.88 -21.79
CA LEU A 219 16.31 6.08 -21.60
C LEU A 219 16.63 7.13 -22.67
N ARG A 220 15.58 7.76 -23.21
CA ARG A 220 15.69 8.78 -24.26
C ARG A 220 15.00 10.07 -23.84
N LEU A 221 15.72 11.19 -23.82
CA LEU A 221 15.10 12.51 -23.70
C LEU A 221 14.27 12.78 -24.97
N VAL A 222 12.96 12.94 -24.84
CA VAL A 222 12.05 13.18 -25.97
C VAL A 222 11.62 14.64 -26.10
N SER A 223 11.60 15.38 -25.00
CA SER A 223 11.33 16.83 -25.02
C SER A 223 11.96 17.56 -23.84
N ARG A 224 12.35 18.81 -24.10
CA ARG A 224 12.79 19.79 -23.12
C ARG A 224 11.97 21.07 -23.33
N GLY A 225 11.11 21.41 -22.39
CA GLY A 225 10.26 22.60 -22.47
C GLY A 225 10.59 23.60 -21.37
N ASN A 226 10.68 24.90 -21.70
CA ASN A 226 10.62 25.96 -20.71
C ASN A 226 9.15 26.13 -20.29
N VAL A 227 8.85 25.79 -19.03
CA VAL A 227 7.50 25.84 -18.45
C VAL A 227 7.34 27.00 -17.46
N THR A 228 8.25 27.97 -17.51
CA THR A 228 8.18 29.17 -16.67
C THR A 228 6.94 29.98 -17.03
N ALA A 229 5.95 29.98 -16.14
CA ALA A 229 4.73 30.74 -16.33
C ALA A 229 4.98 32.26 -16.17
N PRO A 230 4.44 33.10 -17.06
CA PRO A 230 4.43 34.54 -16.86
C PRO A 230 3.66 34.92 -15.58
N GLN A 231 4.17 35.90 -14.83
CA GLN A 231 3.45 36.46 -13.68
C GLN A 231 2.18 37.20 -14.10
N MET A 232 1.19 37.20 -13.20
CA MET A 232 0.05 38.11 -13.30
C MET A 232 0.51 39.57 -13.19
N ARG A 233 -0.20 40.46 -13.90
CA ARG A 233 0.04 41.92 -13.84
C ARG A 233 -0.25 42.44 -12.44
N GLU A 234 0.53 43.44 -11.99
CA GLU A 234 0.22 44.15 -10.73
C GLU A 234 -1.05 44.97 -10.90
N VAL A 235 -2.01 44.80 -9.98
CA VAL A 235 -3.17 45.70 -9.91
C VAL A 235 -2.71 46.98 -9.23
N LYS A 236 -2.35 48.01 -10.00
CA LYS A 236 -2.20 49.36 -9.48
C LYS A 236 -3.58 49.96 -9.30
N THR A 237 -3.99 50.23 -8.06
CA THR A 237 -5.19 51.00 -7.73
C THR A 237 -4.98 52.48 -8.02
N GLU A 238 -4.73 52.83 -9.28
CA GLU A 238 -4.87 54.21 -9.76
C GLU A 238 -5.51 54.21 -11.15
N GLY A 239 -6.56 55.02 -11.27
CA GLY A 239 -7.32 55.41 -12.46
C GLY A 239 -7.10 54.61 -13.74
N VAL A 240 -8.14 53.89 -14.15
CA VAL A 240 -8.28 53.27 -15.47
C VAL A 240 -7.92 54.30 -16.56
N ASN A 241 -6.75 54.14 -17.18
CA ASN A 241 -6.52 54.57 -18.55
C ASN A 241 -6.41 53.29 -19.37
N GLU A 242 -7.45 53.04 -20.15
CA GLU A 242 -7.47 52.01 -21.18
C GLU A 242 -6.40 52.38 -22.22
N GLN A 243 -5.29 51.66 -22.22
CA GLN A 243 -4.44 51.54 -23.39
C GLN A 243 -4.73 50.18 -24.01
N GLU A 244 -5.40 50.22 -25.16
CA GLU A 244 -5.52 49.08 -26.07
C GLU A 244 -4.12 48.67 -26.52
N GLU A 245 -3.66 47.49 -26.09
CA GLU A 245 -2.49 46.85 -26.69
C GLU A 245 -2.93 46.23 -28.03
N GLU A 246 -2.37 46.76 -29.12
CA GLU A 246 -2.51 46.22 -30.47
C GLU A 246 -2.08 44.74 -30.49
N GLY A 247 -3.02 43.87 -30.86
CA GLY A 247 -2.76 42.45 -31.08
C GLY A 247 -1.77 42.27 -32.23
N GLY A 248 -0.53 41.96 -31.89
CA GLY A 248 0.48 41.54 -32.86
C GLY A 248 0.02 40.26 -33.58
N GLU A 249 -0.21 40.38 -34.88
CA GLU A 249 -0.44 39.25 -35.78
C GLU A 249 0.78 38.31 -35.74
N VAL A 250 0.65 37.19 -35.02
CA VAL A 250 1.62 36.09 -35.10
C VAL A 250 1.45 35.44 -36.48
N LYS A 251 2.33 35.78 -37.41
CA LYS A 251 2.50 35.04 -38.67
C LYS A 251 3.00 33.63 -38.36
N GLY A 252 2.08 32.71 -38.08
CA GLY A 252 2.37 31.29 -37.97
C GLY A 252 2.81 30.77 -39.33
N SER A 253 4.09 30.39 -39.48
CA SER A 253 4.48 29.54 -40.59
C SER A 253 3.74 28.21 -40.43
N GLY A 254 2.78 27.93 -41.30
CA GLY A 254 1.93 26.74 -41.24
C GLY A 254 2.66 25.45 -41.59
N SER A 255 3.69 25.08 -40.81
CA SER A 255 4.17 23.70 -40.81
C SER A 255 3.16 22.86 -40.02
N VAL A 256 2.47 21.96 -40.70
CA VAL A 256 1.61 20.97 -40.04
C VAL A 256 2.50 20.15 -39.10
N PRO A 257 2.22 20.13 -37.78
CA PRO A 257 2.97 19.29 -36.86
C PRO A 257 2.92 17.83 -37.30
N THR A 258 4.06 17.14 -37.30
CA THR A 258 4.14 15.71 -37.62
C THR A 258 4.79 14.96 -36.46
N SER A 259 4.63 13.63 -36.42
CA SER A 259 5.35 12.78 -35.46
C SER A 259 6.86 12.72 -35.69
N VAL A 260 7.35 13.30 -36.79
CA VAL A 260 8.77 13.37 -37.13
C VAL A 260 9.27 14.77 -36.79
N TYR A 261 9.87 14.90 -35.62
CA TYR A 261 10.52 16.12 -35.16
C TYR A 261 11.93 15.78 -34.63
N PRO A 262 12.89 16.70 -34.72
CA PRO A 262 14.23 16.49 -34.18
C PRO A 262 14.13 16.31 -32.66
N LEU A 263 14.66 15.18 -32.17
CA LEU A 263 14.76 14.93 -30.73
C LEU A 263 15.99 15.66 -30.16
N PRO A 264 15.96 16.08 -28.87
CA PRO A 264 17.14 16.61 -28.17
C PRO A 264 18.34 15.66 -28.26
N PRO A 265 19.60 16.06 -27.99
CA PRO A 265 20.73 15.12 -27.92
C PRO A 265 20.45 13.92 -27.00
N GLN A 266 21.15 12.80 -27.22
CA GLN A 266 21.07 11.69 -26.26
C GLN A 266 21.70 12.14 -24.93
N PRO A 267 21.08 11.81 -23.79
CA PRO A 267 21.68 12.09 -22.50
C PRO A 267 23.03 11.40 -22.39
N THR A 268 24.03 12.11 -21.89
CA THR A 268 25.35 11.54 -21.56
C THR A 268 25.45 11.37 -20.06
N ARG A 269 26.08 10.29 -19.61
CA ARG A 269 26.42 10.12 -18.19
C ARG A 269 27.31 11.28 -17.74
N THR A 270 26.90 11.99 -16.70
CA THR A 270 27.70 13.01 -16.03
C THR A 270 28.00 12.53 -14.61
N ASP A 271 29.27 12.34 -14.27
CA ASP A 271 29.69 11.88 -12.92
C ASP A 271 29.69 13.04 -11.89
N ARG A 272 28.71 13.94 -11.99
CA ARG A 272 28.55 15.07 -11.07
C ARG A 272 27.15 15.07 -10.47
N PRO A 273 26.93 14.37 -9.35
CA PRO A 273 25.76 14.58 -8.52
C PRO A 273 25.91 15.97 -7.89
N VAL A 274 25.38 16.99 -8.55
CA VAL A 274 25.33 18.32 -7.94
C VAL A 274 24.10 18.34 -7.06
N SER A 275 24.26 17.98 -5.78
CA SER A 275 23.33 18.51 -4.78
C SER A 275 23.30 20.02 -5.01
N PRO A 276 22.15 20.63 -5.36
CA PRO A 276 22.13 22.07 -5.53
C PRO A 276 22.65 22.66 -4.23
N THR A 277 23.63 23.57 -4.29
CA THR A 277 24.19 24.23 -3.09
C THR A 277 23.10 24.90 -2.24
N LYS A 278 21.92 25.12 -2.83
CA LYS A 278 20.63 25.35 -2.18
C LYS A 278 19.59 24.43 -2.80
N PRO A 279 19.27 23.28 -2.16
CA PRO A 279 18.26 22.37 -2.67
C PRO A 279 16.93 23.07 -2.79
N ALA A 280 16.16 22.65 -3.77
CA ALA A 280 14.87 23.25 -4.01
C ALA A 280 13.89 22.85 -2.90
N VAL A 281 13.48 23.81 -2.07
CA VAL A 281 12.35 23.64 -1.16
C VAL A 281 11.07 23.41 -1.99
N PRO A 282 10.20 22.44 -1.63
CA PRO A 282 8.93 22.21 -2.30
C PRO A 282 8.08 23.50 -2.38
N PRO A 283 7.24 23.68 -3.41
CA PRO A 283 6.58 24.96 -3.70
C PRO A 283 5.75 25.51 -2.53
N ASN A 284 5.11 24.64 -1.76
CA ASN A 284 4.28 25.02 -0.61
C ASN A 284 5.07 25.48 0.62
N TRP A 285 6.41 25.42 0.57
CA TRP A 285 7.30 25.59 1.72
C TRP A 285 8.24 26.78 1.58
N ARG A 286 8.10 27.55 0.48
CA ARG A 286 8.83 28.81 0.28
C ARG A 286 7.92 30.01 0.50
N GLY A 287 8.39 30.95 1.31
CA GLY A 287 8.13 32.36 1.03
C GLY A 287 8.67 32.66 -0.36
N ILE A 288 7.76 32.74 -1.33
CA ILE A 288 8.04 32.83 -2.76
C ILE A 288 9.01 33.98 -3.02
N MET A 289 10.04 33.72 -3.84
CA MET A 289 10.87 34.76 -4.47
C MET A 289 9.98 35.51 -5.48
N GLY A 290 9.14 36.40 -4.96
CA GLY A 290 8.12 37.17 -5.65
C GLY A 290 6.73 37.08 -5.00
N PRO A 291 5.79 37.99 -5.30
CA PRO A 291 4.47 38.00 -4.66
C PRO A 291 3.68 36.73 -5.04
N SER A 292 3.28 35.92 -4.05
CA SER A 292 2.58 34.63 -4.26
C SER A 292 1.21 34.78 -4.90
N ASP A 293 0.58 35.94 -4.71
CA ASP A 293 -0.64 36.42 -5.35
C ASP A 293 -0.48 36.62 -6.87
N ARG A 294 0.75 36.72 -7.37
CA ARG A 294 1.03 36.90 -8.80
C ARG A 294 1.39 35.61 -9.53
N GLU A 295 1.45 34.47 -8.85
CA GLU A 295 1.68 33.16 -9.47
C GLU A 295 0.35 32.54 -9.95
N PRO A 296 0.07 32.50 -11.27
CA PRO A 296 -1.24 32.13 -11.77
C PRO A 296 -1.63 30.66 -11.51
N PHE A 297 -0.65 29.77 -11.39
CA PHE A 297 -0.89 28.31 -11.36
C PHE A 297 -0.50 27.64 -10.05
N LEU A 298 -0.13 28.39 -9.00
CA LEU A 298 0.31 27.80 -7.73
C LEU A 298 -0.75 26.88 -7.11
N GLN A 299 -2.02 27.28 -7.18
CA GLN A 299 -3.15 26.50 -6.67
C GLN A 299 -3.32 25.19 -7.47
N SER A 300 -3.34 25.29 -8.80
CA SER A 300 -3.49 24.15 -9.71
C SER A 300 -2.30 23.21 -9.66
N GLN A 301 -1.10 23.73 -9.41
CA GLN A 301 0.10 22.94 -9.22
C GLN A 301 -0.02 22.06 -7.97
N GLY A 302 -0.29 22.66 -6.80
CA GLY A 302 -0.43 21.90 -5.56
C GLY A 302 -1.55 20.86 -5.64
N TRP A 303 -2.66 21.23 -6.29
CA TRP A 303 -3.74 20.30 -6.58
C TRP A 303 -3.34 19.18 -7.54
N GLY A 304 -2.60 19.49 -8.62
CA GLY A 304 -2.12 18.49 -9.57
C GLY A 304 -1.19 17.48 -8.91
N TRP A 305 -0.26 17.98 -8.10
CA TRP A 305 0.64 17.16 -7.29
C TRP A 305 -0.13 16.18 -6.40
N PHE A 306 -1.09 16.70 -5.61
CA PHE A 306 -1.95 15.87 -4.78
C PHE A 306 -2.78 14.88 -5.63
N SER A 307 -3.40 15.36 -6.70
CA SER A 307 -4.26 14.56 -7.58
C SER A 307 -3.51 13.40 -8.21
N SER A 308 -2.24 13.58 -8.56
CA SER A 308 -1.42 12.53 -9.16
C SER A 308 -1.28 11.31 -8.26
N GLY A 309 -1.06 11.50 -6.96
CA GLY A 309 -1.06 10.41 -5.99
C GLY A 309 -2.39 9.65 -5.97
N THR A 310 -3.52 10.36 -6.08
CA THR A 310 -4.85 9.74 -6.05
C THR A 310 -5.14 8.81 -7.23
N TRP A 311 -4.44 8.98 -8.36
CA TRP A 311 -4.61 8.10 -9.53
C TRP A 311 -4.05 6.70 -9.30
N HIS A 312 -3.13 6.56 -8.33
CA HIS A 312 -2.41 5.34 -8.03
C HIS A 312 -2.86 4.69 -6.74
N TYR A 313 -4.02 5.05 -6.18
CA TYR A 313 -4.50 4.51 -4.91
C TYR A 313 -4.44 2.98 -4.83
N GLY A 314 -4.71 2.26 -5.92
CA GLY A 314 -4.52 0.81 -5.98
C GLY A 314 -5.48 -0.03 -5.15
N GLY A 315 -6.15 0.54 -4.15
CA GLY A 315 -7.16 -0.11 -3.31
C GLY A 315 -7.85 0.92 -2.41
N SER A 316 -9.04 0.58 -1.90
CA SER A 316 -9.78 1.35 -0.90
C SER A 316 -10.97 0.51 -0.40
N GLY A 317 -11.83 1.04 0.45
CA GLY A 317 -13.11 0.39 0.80
C GLY A 317 -14.08 0.14 -0.37
N MET A 318 -13.74 0.51 -1.60
CA MET A 318 -14.43 0.09 -2.83
C MET A 318 -13.84 -1.19 -3.45
N GLY A 319 -12.81 -1.76 -2.85
CA GLY A 319 -12.01 -2.89 -3.33
C GLY A 319 -10.70 -2.46 -4.03
N PRO A 320 -9.91 -3.43 -4.51
CA PRO A 320 -8.74 -3.20 -5.34
C PRO A 320 -9.02 -2.27 -6.52
N GLY A 321 -8.13 -1.30 -6.69
CA GLY A 321 -8.09 -0.35 -7.80
C GLY A 321 -6.82 -0.50 -8.64
N ARG A 322 -6.53 0.50 -9.47
CA ARG A 322 -5.26 0.56 -10.20
C ARG A 322 -4.24 1.30 -9.36
N GLY A 323 -3.13 0.63 -9.06
CA GLY A 323 -1.93 1.25 -8.52
C GLY A 323 -1.12 1.92 -9.64
N GLU A 324 0.18 2.09 -9.43
CA GLU A 324 1.09 2.44 -10.52
C GLU A 324 1.15 1.27 -11.51
N THR A 325 0.72 1.51 -12.75
CA THR A 325 0.55 0.46 -13.78
C THR A 325 1.73 0.37 -14.76
N ARG A 326 2.62 1.36 -14.73
CA ARG A 326 3.81 1.48 -15.58
C ARG A 326 5.05 0.85 -14.93
N ALA A 327 4.95 0.34 -13.71
CA ALA A 327 5.89 -0.61 -13.14
C ALA A 327 5.13 -1.91 -12.84
N LYS A 328 5.71 -3.07 -13.15
CA LYS A 328 5.05 -4.36 -12.96
C LYS A 328 5.91 -5.28 -12.11
N VAL A 329 5.38 -5.74 -10.98
CA VAL A 329 6.06 -6.72 -10.12
C VAL A 329 6.32 -8.00 -10.90
N MET A 330 7.56 -8.47 -10.87
CA MET A 330 7.96 -9.72 -11.50
C MET A 330 7.56 -10.89 -10.59
N ALA A 331 7.03 -11.97 -11.17
CA ALA A 331 6.35 -13.05 -10.43
C ALA A 331 7.05 -13.51 -9.14
N CYS A 332 8.28 -13.99 -9.23
CA CYS A 332 9.11 -14.45 -8.10
C CYS A 332 10.06 -13.38 -7.58
N GLY A 333 9.87 -12.13 -7.98
CA GLY A 333 10.73 -11.03 -7.59
C GLY A 333 10.22 -10.31 -6.35
N ILE A 334 9.87 -11.03 -5.27
CA ILE A 334 9.33 -10.42 -4.04
C ILE A 334 10.02 -11.05 -2.84
N THR A 335 10.58 -10.22 -1.96
CA THR A 335 11.15 -10.63 -0.66
C THR A 335 10.56 -9.78 0.45
N SER A 336 10.29 -10.37 1.62
CA SER A 336 9.66 -9.67 2.74
C SER A 336 10.33 -9.98 4.08
N TRP A 337 10.44 -8.95 4.92
CA TRP A 337 10.93 -9.04 6.30
C TRP A 337 9.84 -9.51 7.28
N TYR A 338 8.63 -9.73 6.76
CA TYR A 338 7.62 -10.57 7.40
C TYR A 338 7.82 -12.06 7.08
N SER A 339 8.87 -12.50 6.38
CA SER A 339 9.13 -13.94 6.32
C SER A 339 9.45 -14.48 7.72
N GLY A 340 9.09 -15.73 7.98
CA GLY A 340 9.33 -16.37 9.28
C GLY A 340 10.81 -16.39 9.70
N ARG A 341 11.73 -16.20 8.74
CA ARG A 341 13.18 -16.10 8.95
C ARG A 341 13.59 -14.81 9.67
N PHE A 342 12.84 -13.72 9.52
CA PHE A 342 13.22 -12.39 10.02
C PHE A 342 12.23 -11.78 11.04
N TRP A 343 11.03 -12.36 11.18
CA TRP A 343 9.93 -11.85 12.02
C TRP A 343 10.23 -11.78 13.53
N GLY A 344 11.19 -12.56 14.03
CA GLY A 344 11.40 -12.86 15.46
C GLY A 344 11.37 -11.66 16.42
N SER A 345 12.04 -10.54 16.11
CA SER A 345 12.12 -9.38 17.00
C SER A 345 10.80 -8.61 17.12
N LEU A 346 10.04 -8.50 16.02
CA LEU A 346 8.75 -7.81 16.00
C LEU A 346 7.70 -8.58 16.80
N VAL A 347 7.73 -9.92 16.77
CA VAL A 347 6.79 -10.77 17.52
C VAL A 347 6.83 -10.50 19.02
N GLU A 348 8.04 -10.37 19.57
CA GLU A 348 8.22 -10.18 21.01
C GLU A 348 7.75 -8.80 21.48
N GLU A 349 7.98 -7.77 20.66
CA GLU A 349 7.51 -6.41 20.91
C GLU A 349 5.98 -6.35 20.84
N GLU A 350 5.40 -6.86 19.74
CA GLU A 350 3.96 -6.90 19.54
C GLU A 350 3.25 -7.72 20.61
N GLY A 351 3.79 -8.90 20.96
CA GLY A 351 3.22 -9.76 21.99
C GLY A 351 3.09 -9.06 23.34
N LYS A 352 4.11 -8.28 23.73
CA LYS A 352 4.09 -7.47 24.96
C LYS A 352 3.12 -6.29 24.86
N ARG A 353 3.12 -5.57 23.73
CA ARG A 353 2.28 -4.37 23.53
C ARG A 353 0.80 -4.70 23.42
N LEU A 354 0.46 -5.80 22.75
CA LEU A 354 -0.92 -6.19 22.42
C LEU A 354 -1.50 -7.27 23.36
N ASN A 355 -0.77 -7.65 24.42
CA ASN A 355 -1.18 -8.66 25.40
C ASN A 355 -1.56 -10.02 24.76
N LEU A 356 -0.70 -10.50 23.86
CA LEU A 356 -0.88 -11.79 23.19
C LEU A 356 -0.43 -12.93 24.09
N THR A 357 -1.13 -14.07 24.05
CA THR A 357 -0.69 -15.28 24.73
C THR A 357 0.57 -15.84 24.07
N ARG A 358 1.21 -16.82 24.73
CA ARG A 358 2.38 -17.53 24.15
C ARG A 358 2.07 -18.19 22.80
N ASP A 359 0.82 -18.60 22.59
CA ASP A 359 0.35 -19.23 21.36
C ASP A 359 -0.16 -18.18 20.34
N GLY A 360 0.01 -16.89 20.63
CA GLY A 360 -0.32 -15.77 19.76
C GLY A 360 -1.80 -15.39 19.75
N PHE A 361 -2.59 -15.90 20.70
CA PHE A 361 -4.00 -15.54 20.81
C PHE A 361 -4.17 -14.21 21.51
N TRP A 362 -5.13 -13.42 21.06
CA TRP A 362 -5.48 -12.19 21.76
C TRP A 362 -6.36 -12.51 22.97
N SER A 363 -5.83 -12.24 24.17
CA SER A 363 -6.50 -12.56 25.45
C SER A 363 -7.62 -11.58 25.84
N GLY A 364 -7.82 -10.52 25.05
CA GLY A 364 -8.73 -9.43 25.39
C GLY A 364 -8.03 -8.33 26.20
N LEU A 365 -8.83 -7.40 26.74
CA LEU A 365 -8.34 -6.23 27.48
C LEU A 365 -8.36 -6.46 29.00
N ASP A 366 -7.30 -6.00 29.68
CA ASP A 366 -7.31 -5.69 31.12
C ASP A 366 -7.90 -4.28 31.35
N GLY A 367 -9.20 -4.11 31.05
CA GLY A 367 -9.94 -2.86 31.29
C GLY A 367 -9.74 -1.79 30.22
N GLY A 368 -10.59 -1.83 29.18
CA GLY A 368 -10.65 -0.80 28.12
C GLY A 368 -11.80 -1.03 27.14
N ASN A 369 -11.91 -0.18 26.11
CA ASN A 369 -12.92 -0.33 25.07
C ASN A 369 -12.49 -1.38 24.02
N ARG A 370 -13.23 -2.48 23.92
CA ARG A 370 -12.98 -3.61 23.00
C ARG A 370 -12.89 -3.16 21.53
N SER A 371 -13.69 -2.17 21.11
CA SER A 371 -13.65 -1.65 19.74
C SER A 371 -12.31 -1.00 19.43
N VAL A 372 -11.77 -0.21 20.37
CA VAL A 372 -10.49 0.48 20.20
C VAL A 372 -9.34 -0.54 20.13
N ALA A 373 -9.40 -1.60 20.93
CA ALA A 373 -8.39 -2.65 20.87
C ALA A 373 -8.43 -3.46 19.58
N MET A 374 -9.62 -3.71 19.02
CA MET A 374 -9.74 -4.33 17.70
C MET A 374 -9.17 -3.44 16.60
N ASP A 375 -9.39 -2.12 16.67
CA ASP A 375 -8.78 -1.17 15.74
C ASP A 375 -7.24 -1.15 15.89
N GLU A 376 -6.72 -1.18 17.12
CA GLU A 376 -5.28 -1.25 17.38
C GLU A 376 -4.66 -2.55 16.83
N LEU A 377 -5.35 -3.68 17.01
CA LEU A 377 -4.96 -4.95 16.39
C LEU A 377 -4.94 -4.83 14.87
N GLY A 378 -6.01 -4.35 14.25
CA GLY A 378 -6.11 -4.19 12.80
C GLY A 378 -5.02 -3.29 12.22
N ARG A 379 -4.61 -2.25 12.97
CA ARG A 379 -3.65 -1.23 12.53
C ARG A 379 -2.21 -1.52 12.94
N ARG A 380 -1.95 -2.62 13.67
CA ARG A 380 -0.66 -2.91 14.33
C ARG A 380 0.57 -2.83 13.40
N ARG A 381 0.41 -3.26 12.15
CA ARG A 381 1.45 -3.21 11.11
C ARG A 381 2.03 -1.81 10.90
N ARG A 382 1.22 -0.77 11.12
CA ARG A 382 1.61 0.62 10.89
C ARG A 382 2.79 1.06 11.77
N LEU A 383 3.02 0.36 12.89
CA LEU A 383 4.11 0.65 13.84
C LEU A 383 5.34 -0.22 13.61
N HIS A 384 5.29 -1.21 12.72
CA HIS A 384 6.44 -2.08 12.48
C HIS A 384 7.58 -1.27 11.89
N HIS A 385 8.79 -1.44 12.41
CA HIS A 385 10.01 -0.79 11.93
C HIS A 385 11.20 -1.73 12.16
N LEU A 386 12.33 -1.48 11.50
CA LEU A 386 13.51 -2.36 11.55
C LEU A 386 14.56 -1.89 12.57
N GLU A 387 14.23 -0.90 13.41
CA GLU A 387 15.06 -0.57 14.57
C GLU A 387 15.23 -1.78 15.50
N GLY A 388 16.48 -2.03 15.93
CA GLY A 388 16.81 -3.17 16.79
C GLY A 388 17.07 -4.49 16.05
N VAL A 389 16.94 -4.54 14.72
CA VAL A 389 17.37 -5.70 13.92
C VAL A 389 18.86 -5.97 14.15
N SER A 390 19.21 -7.22 14.45
CA SER A 390 20.59 -7.63 14.66
C SER A 390 21.41 -7.57 13.37
N GLU A 391 22.73 -7.39 13.48
CA GLU A 391 23.63 -7.40 12.32
C GLU A 391 23.51 -8.68 11.48
N GLN A 392 23.33 -9.84 12.14
CA GLN A 392 23.15 -11.13 11.47
C GLN A 392 21.84 -11.18 10.67
N ALA A 393 20.73 -10.70 11.26
CA ALA A 393 19.45 -10.65 10.57
C ALA A 393 19.50 -9.67 9.38
N ALA A 394 20.10 -8.49 9.56
CA ALA A 394 20.30 -7.52 8.49
C ALA A 394 21.15 -8.09 7.33
N ALA A 395 22.22 -8.84 7.63
CA ALA A 395 23.00 -9.54 6.61
C ALA A 395 22.16 -10.60 5.87
N GLY A 396 21.31 -11.34 6.59
CA GLY A 396 20.38 -12.30 6.00
C GLY A 396 19.37 -11.66 5.06
N MET A 397 18.75 -10.54 5.48
CA MET A 397 17.81 -9.77 4.65
C MET A 397 18.47 -9.32 3.35
N ARG A 398 19.65 -8.70 3.44
CA ARG A 398 20.42 -8.24 2.27
C ARG A 398 20.81 -9.39 1.34
N GLY A 399 21.24 -10.51 1.91
CA GLY A 399 21.60 -11.71 1.15
C GLY A 399 20.41 -12.31 0.40
N GLU A 400 19.22 -12.31 1.01
CA GLU A 400 18.00 -12.79 0.37
C GLU A 400 17.54 -11.88 -0.76
N THR A 401 17.60 -10.56 -0.58
CA THR A 401 17.37 -9.59 -1.65
C THR A 401 18.34 -9.81 -2.81
N GLU A 402 19.64 -9.93 -2.54
CA GLU A 402 20.65 -10.15 -3.59
C GLU A 402 20.37 -11.45 -4.37
N ALA A 403 20.01 -12.53 -3.67
CA ALA A 403 19.68 -13.81 -4.28
C ALA A 403 18.42 -13.73 -5.16
N MET A 404 17.37 -13.02 -4.70
CA MET A 404 16.15 -12.82 -5.48
C MET A 404 16.42 -12.00 -6.75
N LEU A 405 17.15 -10.89 -6.64
CA LEU A 405 17.47 -10.06 -7.80
C LEU A 405 18.33 -10.82 -8.82
N ARG A 406 19.28 -11.63 -8.37
CA ARG A 406 20.11 -12.46 -9.24
C ARG A 406 19.29 -13.53 -9.97
N ASP A 407 18.38 -14.20 -9.28
CA ASP A 407 17.47 -15.20 -9.88
C ASP A 407 16.57 -14.58 -10.96
N VAL A 408 16.08 -13.35 -10.73
CA VAL A 408 15.31 -12.58 -11.71
C VAL A 408 16.13 -12.27 -12.97
N LEU A 409 17.42 -11.94 -12.84
CA LEU A 409 18.30 -11.67 -13.99
C LEU A 409 18.64 -12.93 -14.79
N GLU A 410 18.80 -14.06 -14.10
CA GLU A 410 19.13 -15.35 -14.69
C GLU A 410 17.91 -16.04 -15.36
N GLY A 411 16.72 -15.46 -15.23
CA GLY A 411 15.48 -16.05 -15.76
C GLY A 411 15.06 -17.31 -14.99
N GLY A 412 15.22 -17.27 -13.66
CA GLY A 412 14.95 -18.38 -12.74
C GLY A 412 13.61 -19.08 -12.97
N ARG A 413 13.56 -20.37 -12.59
CA ARG A 413 12.33 -21.19 -12.66
C ARG A 413 11.39 -20.81 -11.52
N CYS A 414 10.44 -19.95 -11.81
CA CYS A 414 9.39 -19.51 -10.90
C CYS A 414 8.12 -20.34 -11.10
N SER A 415 7.20 -20.36 -10.13
CA SER A 415 5.96 -21.15 -10.24
C SER A 415 5.07 -20.73 -11.42
N GLY A 416 5.28 -19.54 -11.97
CA GLY A 416 4.42 -18.90 -12.96
C GLY A 416 3.23 -18.17 -12.34
N MET A 417 3.07 -18.21 -11.02
CA MET A 417 2.00 -17.49 -10.34
C MET A 417 2.30 -15.99 -10.26
N VAL A 418 1.32 -15.17 -10.65
CA VAL A 418 1.38 -13.72 -10.50
C VAL A 418 0.83 -13.38 -9.12
N TRP A 419 1.70 -13.37 -8.11
CA TRP A 419 1.32 -13.29 -6.71
C TRP A 419 0.49 -12.06 -6.34
N VAL A 420 0.86 -10.88 -6.84
CA VAL A 420 0.13 -9.63 -6.58
C VAL A 420 -1.33 -9.72 -7.04
N ASP A 421 -1.59 -10.36 -8.19
CA ASP A 421 -2.95 -10.55 -8.72
C ASP A 421 -3.75 -11.53 -7.86
N VAL A 422 -3.12 -12.61 -7.39
CA VAL A 422 -3.78 -13.59 -6.48
C VAL A 422 -4.13 -12.92 -5.15
N PHE A 423 -3.22 -12.12 -4.58
CA PHE A 423 -3.51 -11.36 -3.37
C PHE A 423 -4.67 -10.38 -3.59
N ALA A 424 -4.66 -9.64 -4.70
CA ALA A 424 -5.74 -8.72 -5.05
C ALA A 424 -7.09 -9.43 -5.24
N GLU A 425 -7.13 -10.59 -5.88
CA GLU A 425 -8.35 -11.38 -6.04
C GLU A 425 -8.92 -11.83 -4.68
N ILE A 426 -8.05 -12.31 -3.78
CA ILE A 426 -8.45 -12.70 -2.42
C ILE A 426 -9.02 -11.51 -1.67
N VAL A 427 -8.36 -10.35 -1.71
CA VAL A 427 -8.87 -9.12 -1.07
C VAL A 427 -10.21 -8.69 -1.66
N GLN A 428 -10.31 -8.62 -3.00
CA GLN A 428 -11.53 -8.23 -3.73
C GLN A 428 -12.74 -9.08 -3.34
N ARG A 429 -12.55 -10.39 -3.20
CA ARG A 429 -13.63 -11.33 -2.88
C ARG A 429 -14.02 -11.30 -1.40
N ASN A 430 -13.06 -11.03 -0.51
CA ASN A 430 -13.27 -11.20 0.93
C ASN A 430 -13.50 -9.90 1.69
N ALA A 431 -12.81 -8.79 1.39
CA ALA A 431 -12.88 -7.57 2.19
C ALA A 431 -14.31 -7.02 2.31
N GLY A 432 -15.02 -6.88 1.18
CA GLY A 432 -16.42 -6.47 1.16
C GLY A 432 -17.36 -7.48 1.84
N HIS A 433 -17.07 -8.77 1.69
CA HIS A 433 -17.85 -9.83 2.32
C HIS A 433 -17.71 -9.82 3.85
N LEU A 434 -16.50 -9.62 4.39
CA LEU A 434 -16.25 -9.46 5.82
C LEU A 434 -17.07 -8.30 6.41
N MET A 435 -17.03 -7.14 5.75
CA MET A 435 -17.80 -5.96 6.18
C MET A 435 -19.30 -6.18 6.10
N ALA A 436 -19.79 -6.83 5.04
CA ALA A 436 -21.21 -7.13 4.86
C ALA A 436 -21.70 -8.14 5.91
N LEU A 437 -20.93 -9.20 6.17
CA LEU A 437 -21.29 -10.23 7.13
C LEU A 437 -21.22 -9.72 8.58
N GLU A 438 -20.21 -8.92 8.94
CA GLU A 438 -20.14 -8.25 10.25
C GLU A 438 -21.41 -7.41 10.49
N LYS A 439 -21.83 -6.62 9.49
CA LYS A 439 -23.04 -5.80 9.59
C LYS A 439 -24.32 -6.63 9.61
N ALA A 440 -24.41 -7.70 8.82
CA ALA A 440 -25.59 -8.56 8.76
C ALA A 440 -25.77 -9.40 10.03
N ALA A 441 -24.68 -9.76 10.71
CA ALA A 441 -24.71 -10.53 11.96
C ALA A 441 -25.26 -9.70 13.14
N ARG A 442 -25.23 -8.36 13.07
CA ARG A 442 -25.78 -7.49 14.12
C ARG A 442 -27.28 -7.70 14.27
N TRP A 443 -27.70 -8.06 15.48
CA TRP A 443 -29.10 -8.16 15.86
C TRP A 443 -29.52 -6.91 16.64
N ALA A 444 -30.60 -6.25 16.21
CA ALA A 444 -31.17 -5.07 16.87
C ALA A 444 -32.70 -5.14 17.03
N GLY A 445 -33.31 -6.30 16.75
CA GLY A 445 -34.76 -6.53 16.78
C GLY A 445 -35.29 -7.08 18.09
N ASP A 446 -36.60 -7.33 18.16
CA ASP A 446 -37.24 -7.98 19.30
C ASP A 446 -37.09 -9.52 19.22
N GLU A 447 -36.32 -10.11 20.15
CA GLU A 447 -36.10 -11.57 20.22
C GLU A 447 -37.41 -12.35 20.41
N GLY A 448 -38.46 -11.72 20.98
CA GLY A 448 -39.79 -12.31 21.12
C GLY A 448 -40.59 -12.34 19.81
N ASN A 449 -40.21 -11.55 18.80
CA ASN A 449 -40.89 -11.48 17.51
C ASN A 449 -40.28 -12.47 16.52
N ILE A 450 -40.85 -13.67 16.46
CA ILE A 450 -40.37 -14.76 15.60
C ILE A 450 -40.29 -14.39 14.11
N THR A 451 -41.15 -13.49 13.64
CA THR A 451 -41.17 -13.05 12.23
C THR A 451 -39.93 -12.22 11.92
N GLU A 452 -39.57 -11.29 12.81
CA GLU A 452 -38.39 -10.44 12.69
C GLU A 452 -37.10 -11.27 12.76
N VAL A 453 -37.04 -12.21 13.70
CA VAL A 453 -35.93 -13.16 13.84
C VAL A 453 -35.75 -13.99 12.57
N ARG A 454 -36.85 -14.51 12.01
CA ARG A 454 -36.82 -15.31 10.78
C ARG A 454 -36.34 -14.52 9.57
N GLU A 455 -36.82 -13.29 9.40
CA GLU A 455 -36.40 -12.42 8.29
C GLU A 455 -34.92 -12.04 8.38
N TRP A 456 -34.43 -11.71 9.58
CA TRP A 456 -33.01 -11.42 9.80
C TRP A 456 -32.15 -12.65 9.52
N LEU A 457 -32.48 -13.81 10.08
CA LEU A 457 -31.71 -15.03 9.89
C LEU A 457 -31.72 -15.48 8.42
N TYR A 458 -32.83 -15.31 7.71
CA TYR A 458 -32.91 -15.55 6.27
C TYR A 458 -31.93 -14.67 5.47
N LYS A 459 -31.85 -13.37 5.78
CA LYS A 459 -30.90 -12.45 5.14
C LYS A 459 -29.46 -12.81 5.47
N LEU A 460 -29.17 -13.11 6.74
CA LEU A 460 -27.83 -13.51 7.20
C LEU A 460 -27.39 -14.81 6.52
N ARG A 461 -28.29 -15.78 6.39
CA ARG A 461 -28.07 -17.04 5.65
C ARG A 461 -27.75 -16.77 4.18
N GLY A 462 -28.47 -15.86 3.53
CA GLY A 462 -28.16 -15.45 2.16
C GLY A 462 -26.77 -14.81 2.02
N GLN A 463 -26.36 -13.99 2.99
CA GLN A 463 -25.01 -13.41 3.02
C GLN A 463 -23.95 -14.50 3.17
N SER A 464 -24.05 -15.38 4.17
CA SER A 464 -23.07 -16.45 4.39
C SER A 464 -22.99 -17.42 3.21
N HIS A 465 -24.14 -17.80 2.64
CA HIS A 465 -24.22 -18.75 1.52
C HIS A 465 -23.38 -18.34 0.31
N MET A 466 -23.33 -17.05 -0.03
CA MET A 466 -22.55 -16.56 -1.17
C MET A 466 -21.04 -16.82 -1.01
N PHE A 467 -20.53 -16.85 0.22
CA PHE A 467 -19.18 -17.31 0.49
C PHE A 467 -19.10 -18.83 0.32
N LEU A 468 -19.98 -19.58 1.01
CA LEU A 468 -19.98 -21.06 1.03
C LEU A 468 -20.03 -21.72 -0.36
N VAL A 469 -20.76 -21.14 -1.30
CA VAL A 469 -21.07 -21.76 -2.62
C VAL A 469 -19.83 -22.14 -3.44
N SER A 470 -18.68 -21.52 -3.19
CA SER A 470 -17.44 -21.81 -3.93
C SER A 470 -16.70 -23.06 -3.45
N PHE A 471 -17.12 -23.66 -2.33
CA PHE A 471 -16.39 -24.76 -1.67
C PHE A 471 -17.28 -25.80 -1.00
N LEU A 472 -18.52 -25.43 -0.63
CA LEU A 472 -19.49 -26.32 0.00
C LEU A 472 -20.19 -27.18 -1.06
N GLU A 473 -20.26 -28.48 -0.80
CA GLU A 473 -21.10 -29.42 -1.54
C GLU A 473 -22.23 -29.88 -0.63
N TYR A 474 -23.49 -29.59 -1.01
CA TYR A 474 -24.64 -29.93 -0.19
C TYR A 474 -24.83 -31.46 -0.13
N PRO A 475 -24.99 -32.05 1.06
CA PRO A 475 -25.34 -33.46 1.16
C PRO A 475 -26.77 -33.69 0.67
N ASN A 476 -27.06 -34.91 0.22
CA ASN A 476 -28.40 -35.29 -0.27
C ASN A 476 -29.45 -35.30 0.83
N GLU A 477 -29.05 -35.58 2.06
CA GLU A 477 -29.90 -35.57 3.25
C GLU A 477 -29.31 -34.60 4.27
N ILE A 478 -30.17 -33.75 4.84
CA ILE A 478 -29.80 -32.79 5.89
C ILE A 478 -30.45 -33.25 7.19
N ASP A 479 -29.62 -33.45 8.21
CA ASP A 479 -30.01 -33.81 9.55
C ASP A 479 -29.45 -32.82 10.59
N ARG A 480 -29.73 -33.06 11.87
CA ARG A 480 -29.28 -32.21 12.98
C ARG A 480 -27.75 -32.11 13.11
N GLY A 481 -27.01 -33.13 12.66
CA GLY A 481 -25.55 -33.21 12.75
C GLY A 481 -24.82 -32.70 11.51
N THR A 482 -25.54 -32.46 10.41
CA THR A 482 -24.99 -32.08 9.10
C THR A 482 -24.13 -30.82 9.19
N TRP A 483 -24.62 -29.81 9.93
CA TRP A 483 -23.94 -28.54 10.13
C TRP A 483 -23.02 -28.55 11.36
N ASP A 484 -22.47 -29.72 11.71
CA ASP A 484 -21.43 -29.80 12.73
C ASP A 484 -20.14 -29.19 12.21
N VAL A 485 -19.64 -28.19 12.93
CA VAL A 485 -18.38 -27.52 12.62
C VAL A 485 -17.21 -28.49 12.79
N GLN A 486 -17.30 -29.48 13.70
CA GLN A 486 -16.31 -30.57 13.80
C GLN A 486 -16.64 -31.78 12.90
N GLY A 487 -17.66 -31.66 12.05
CA GLY A 487 -18.13 -32.74 11.17
C GLY A 487 -17.29 -32.90 9.89
N PRO A 488 -17.46 -34.03 9.18
CA PRO A 488 -16.71 -34.31 7.96
C PRO A 488 -17.00 -33.30 6.84
N LEU A 489 -18.25 -32.83 6.72
CA LEU A 489 -18.65 -31.82 5.73
C LEU A 489 -17.87 -30.51 5.91
N PHE A 490 -17.70 -30.07 7.16
CA PHE A 490 -16.93 -28.86 7.46
C PHE A 490 -15.46 -29.04 7.10
N VAL A 491 -14.84 -30.15 7.50
CA VAL A 491 -13.42 -30.43 7.25
C VAL A 491 -13.11 -30.45 5.74
N GLU A 492 -13.97 -31.09 4.95
CA GLU A 492 -13.81 -31.13 3.50
C GLU A 492 -14.00 -29.75 2.86
N THR A 493 -15.04 -29.01 3.26
CA THR A 493 -15.31 -27.65 2.79
C THR A 493 -14.16 -26.70 3.14
N TYR A 494 -13.63 -26.81 4.36
CA TYR A 494 -12.48 -26.03 4.83
C TYR A 494 -11.23 -26.30 4.01
N SER A 495 -10.93 -27.57 3.71
CA SER A 495 -9.78 -27.93 2.87
C SER A 495 -9.90 -27.37 1.46
N ARG A 496 -11.08 -27.49 0.82
CA ARG A 496 -11.36 -26.91 -0.51
C ARG A 496 -11.19 -25.38 -0.50
N CYS A 497 -11.63 -24.72 0.57
CA CYS A 497 -11.54 -23.27 0.73
C CYS A 497 -10.09 -22.80 0.96
N ARG A 498 -9.39 -23.38 1.94
CA ARG A 498 -8.03 -22.98 2.34
C ARG A 498 -7.02 -23.07 1.19
N TYR A 499 -7.06 -24.16 0.43
CA TYR A 499 -6.06 -24.44 -0.61
C TYR A 499 -6.52 -24.04 -2.01
N ARG A 500 -7.61 -23.27 -2.15
CA ARG A 500 -8.25 -22.97 -3.44
C ARG A 500 -7.28 -22.37 -4.47
N TYR A 501 -6.36 -21.52 -4.04
CA TYR A 501 -5.40 -20.81 -4.89
C TYR A 501 -4.07 -21.56 -5.05
N THR A 502 -3.71 -22.42 -4.11
CA THR A 502 -2.38 -23.04 -4.04
C THR A 502 -2.39 -24.55 -4.31
N ARG A 503 -3.55 -25.19 -4.47
CA ARG A 503 -3.66 -26.65 -4.60
C ARG A 503 -2.78 -27.24 -5.71
N LEU A 504 -2.56 -26.50 -6.81
CA LEU A 504 -1.72 -26.96 -7.92
C LEU A 504 -0.23 -26.67 -7.73
N LEU A 505 0.17 -25.98 -6.66
CA LEU A 505 1.56 -25.66 -6.34
C LEU A 505 2.27 -26.75 -5.51
N VAL A 506 1.57 -27.80 -5.07
CA VAL A 506 2.09 -28.81 -4.12
C VAL A 506 3.39 -29.45 -4.59
N ASP A 507 3.49 -29.78 -5.89
CA ASP A 507 4.64 -30.47 -6.47
C ASP A 507 5.54 -29.54 -7.30
N ILE A 508 5.32 -28.23 -7.21
CA ILE A 508 6.11 -27.23 -7.94
C ILE A 508 7.28 -26.78 -7.05
N PRO A 509 8.54 -26.98 -7.49
CA PRO A 509 9.70 -26.46 -6.76
C PRO A 509 9.64 -24.93 -6.73
N MET A 510 9.69 -24.36 -5.52
CA MET A 510 9.64 -22.91 -5.30
C MET A 510 10.87 -22.43 -4.55
N LYS A 511 11.20 -21.17 -4.76
CA LYS A 511 12.24 -20.47 -4.00
C LYS A 511 11.76 -20.20 -2.56
N PRO A 512 12.66 -19.92 -1.61
CA PRO A 512 12.26 -19.62 -0.22
C PRO A 512 11.27 -18.46 -0.13
N TRP A 513 11.53 -17.36 -0.84
CA TRP A 513 10.66 -16.18 -0.83
C TRP A 513 9.31 -16.44 -1.50
N GLU A 514 9.25 -17.26 -2.55
CA GLU A 514 8.00 -17.69 -3.18
C GLU A 514 7.20 -18.65 -2.29
N THR A 515 7.90 -19.50 -1.54
CA THR A 515 7.29 -20.38 -0.54
C THR A 515 6.63 -19.57 0.57
N ASP A 516 7.24 -18.47 1.02
CA ASP A 516 6.61 -17.60 2.03
C ASP A 516 5.32 -16.95 1.50
N LEU A 517 5.27 -16.56 0.23
CA LEU A 517 4.05 -16.02 -0.38
C LEU A 517 2.94 -17.09 -0.42
N ARG A 518 3.27 -18.35 -0.76
CA ARG A 518 2.33 -19.47 -0.74
C ARG A 518 1.78 -19.68 0.66
N ASP A 519 2.68 -19.79 1.64
CA ASP A 519 2.33 -20.09 3.02
C ASP A 519 1.47 -18.96 3.60
N ALA A 520 1.77 -17.70 3.24
CA ALA A 520 0.94 -16.55 3.60
C ALA A 520 -0.47 -16.62 2.99
N VAL A 521 -0.61 -17.02 1.70
CA VAL A 521 -1.94 -17.25 1.08
C VAL A 521 -2.70 -18.35 1.83
N GLU A 522 -2.06 -19.49 2.10
CA GLU A 522 -2.71 -20.63 2.74
C GLU A 522 -3.12 -20.34 4.19
N GLU A 523 -2.32 -19.56 4.92
CA GLU A 523 -2.65 -19.18 6.29
C GLU A 523 -3.76 -18.12 6.32
N VAL A 524 -3.69 -17.07 5.49
CA VAL A 524 -4.74 -16.05 5.39
C VAL A 524 -6.06 -16.67 4.95
N MET A 525 -6.05 -17.50 3.90
CA MET A 525 -7.23 -18.25 3.49
C MET A 525 -7.68 -19.22 4.58
N GLY A 526 -6.75 -19.88 5.29
CA GLY A 526 -7.07 -20.73 6.43
C GLY A 526 -7.82 -20.01 7.55
N GLY A 527 -7.42 -18.77 7.89
CA GLY A 527 -8.11 -17.92 8.86
C GLY A 527 -9.48 -17.45 8.36
N ILE A 528 -9.55 -16.98 7.11
CA ILE A 528 -10.79 -16.53 6.47
C ILE A 528 -11.81 -17.68 6.40
N CYS A 529 -11.42 -18.81 5.82
CA CYS A 529 -12.26 -19.98 5.68
C CYS A 529 -12.67 -20.54 7.06
N GLY A 530 -11.76 -20.57 8.03
CA GLY A 530 -12.06 -21.08 9.37
C GLY A 530 -13.24 -20.34 10.01
N VAL A 531 -13.13 -19.01 10.09
CA VAL A 531 -14.15 -18.18 10.74
C VAL A 531 -15.44 -18.09 9.90
N LEU A 532 -15.34 -17.87 8.58
CA LEU A 532 -16.51 -17.66 7.75
C LEU A 532 -17.32 -18.95 7.51
N LEU A 533 -16.66 -20.10 7.38
CA LEU A 533 -17.35 -21.39 7.33
C LEU A 533 -18.01 -21.69 8.66
N GLU A 534 -17.36 -21.38 9.78
CA GLU A 534 -17.92 -21.63 11.10
C GLU A 534 -19.20 -20.81 11.34
N VAL A 535 -19.15 -19.50 11.04
CA VAL A 535 -20.35 -18.64 11.07
C VAL A 535 -21.42 -19.18 10.10
N GLY A 536 -21.05 -19.56 8.88
CA GLY A 536 -21.98 -20.12 7.90
C GLY A 536 -22.69 -21.40 8.37
N PHE A 537 -21.94 -22.36 8.92
CA PHE A 537 -22.48 -23.63 9.43
C PHE A 537 -23.33 -23.40 10.68
N GLU A 538 -22.92 -22.52 11.59
CA GLU A 538 -23.72 -22.17 12.77
C GLU A 538 -25.03 -21.47 12.37
N VAL A 539 -25.02 -20.65 11.31
CA VAL A 539 -26.22 -20.02 10.74
C VAL A 539 -27.16 -21.05 10.11
N GLU A 540 -26.66 -22.01 9.33
CA GLU A 540 -27.49 -23.10 8.78
C GLU A 540 -28.06 -24.00 9.89
N ARG A 541 -27.28 -24.28 10.94
CA ARG A 541 -27.75 -25.02 12.12
C ARG A 541 -28.86 -24.27 12.85
N ALA A 542 -28.71 -22.96 13.01
CA ALA A 542 -29.71 -22.09 13.61
C ALA A 542 -31.01 -22.06 12.78
N TRP A 543 -30.88 -21.99 11.45
CA TRP A 543 -32.02 -22.02 10.53
C TRP A 543 -32.78 -23.36 10.63
N TYR A 544 -32.07 -24.48 10.61
CA TYR A 544 -32.66 -25.81 10.76
C TYR A 544 -33.40 -25.95 12.10
N ALA A 545 -32.81 -25.47 13.20
CA ALA A 545 -33.47 -25.48 14.52
C ALA A 545 -34.76 -24.63 14.55
N LEU A 546 -34.76 -23.49 13.86
CA LEU A 546 -35.92 -22.61 13.74
C LEU A 546 -37.07 -23.30 12.97
N GLU A 547 -36.76 -24.04 11.90
CA GLU A 547 -37.75 -24.80 11.13
C GLU A 547 -38.37 -25.95 11.93
N GLU A 548 -37.59 -26.58 12.81
CA GLU A 548 -38.03 -27.62 13.76
C GLU A 548 -38.79 -27.06 14.98
N GLY A 549 -39.05 -25.74 15.03
CA GLY A 549 -39.81 -25.10 16.11
C GLY A 549 -39.04 -24.98 17.42
N ALA A 550 -37.72 -25.14 17.42
CA ALA A 550 -36.89 -24.92 18.61
C ALA A 550 -36.63 -23.42 18.80
N GLY A 551 -37.04 -22.88 19.96
CA GLY A 551 -36.67 -21.53 20.38
C GLY A 551 -35.17 -21.45 20.70
N SER A 552 -34.53 -20.37 20.31
CA SER A 552 -33.07 -20.29 20.21
C SER A 552 -32.50 -19.05 20.90
N ARG A 553 -31.36 -19.21 21.59
CA ARG A 553 -30.52 -18.11 22.12
C ARG A 553 -29.75 -17.42 20.96
N LEU A 554 -30.46 -16.95 19.93
CA LEU A 554 -29.85 -16.42 18.71
C LEU A 554 -29.08 -15.14 18.95
N VAL A 555 -29.53 -14.31 19.89
CA VAL A 555 -28.87 -13.02 20.19
C VAL A 555 -27.42 -13.24 20.63
N LYS A 556 -27.18 -14.18 21.55
CA LYS A 556 -25.82 -14.53 22.00
C LYS A 556 -24.96 -15.18 20.91
N LEU A 557 -25.58 -15.83 19.92
CA LEU A 557 -24.88 -16.38 18.77
C LEU A 557 -24.53 -15.27 17.77
N ALA A 558 -25.46 -14.35 17.53
CA ALA A 558 -25.30 -13.17 16.68
C ALA A 558 -24.12 -12.29 17.13
N GLU A 559 -24.07 -11.94 18.42
CA GLU A 559 -22.95 -11.20 19.02
C GLU A 559 -21.61 -11.91 18.81
N ARG A 560 -21.60 -13.24 18.95
CA ARG A 560 -20.40 -14.05 18.75
C ARG A 560 -19.98 -14.10 17.28
N TRP A 561 -20.93 -14.22 16.35
CA TRP A 561 -20.65 -14.18 14.90
C TRP A 561 -20.08 -12.84 14.50
N GLU A 562 -20.69 -11.74 14.93
CA GLU A 562 -20.16 -10.39 14.72
C GLU A 562 -18.73 -10.26 15.25
N ASP A 563 -18.51 -10.64 16.51
CA ASP A 563 -17.18 -10.56 17.13
C ASP A 563 -16.14 -11.44 16.44
N SER A 564 -16.54 -12.62 15.93
CA SER A 564 -15.63 -13.51 15.21
C SER A 564 -15.22 -12.91 13.87
N VAL A 565 -16.16 -12.33 13.11
CA VAL A 565 -15.87 -11.66 11.84
C VAL A 565 -15.05 -10.38 12.06
N ARG A 566 -15.36 -9.60 13.11
CA ARG A 566 -14.55 -8.42 13.48
C ARG A 566 -13.13 -8.82 13.91
N GLY A 567 -12.99 -9.91 14.67
CA GLY A 567 -11.69 -10.46 15.04
C GLY A 567 -10.88 -10.91 13.82
N LEU A 568 -11.52 -11.57 12.85
CA LEU A 568 -10.90 -11.90 11.57
C LEU A 568 -10.46 -10.65 10.80
N ARG A 569 -11.31 -9.61 10.76
CA ARG A 569 -11.01 -8.33 10.12
C ARG A 569 -9.74 -7.68 10.70
N ALA A 570 -9.64 -7.66 12.03
CA ALA A 570 -8.46 -7.18 12.74
C ALA A 570 -7.23 -8.07 12.49
N TRP A 571 -7.41 -9.39 12.42
CA TRP A 571 -6.32 -10.34 12.19
C TRP A 571 -5.70 -10.18 10.79
N VAL A 572 -6.52 -10.12 9.73
CA VAL A 572 -6.02 -9.89 8.36
C VAL A 572 -5.37 -8.52 8.20
N GLY A 573 -5.79 -7.52 8.99
CA GLY A 573 -5.13 -6.21 9.05
C GLY A 573 -5.26 -5.36 7.79
N TRP A 574 -6.28 -5.59 6.97
CA TRP A 574 -6.53 -4.86 5.72
C TRP A 574 -7.24 -3.52 5.95
N GLU A 575 -6.84 -2.75 6.95
CA GLU A 575 -7.60 -1.55 7.38
C GLU A 575 -7.82 -0.54 6.26
N GLY A 576 -6.91 -0.42 5.30
CA GLY A 576 -7.08 0.41 4.10
C GLY A 576 -8.27 0.00 3.21
N GLU A 577 -8.65 -1.27 3.23
CA GLU A 577 -9.80 -1.83 2.50
C GLU A 577 -11.12 -1.70 3.28
N PHE A 578 -11.08 -1.17 4.51
CA PHE A 578 -12.27 -0.93 5.33
C PHE A 578 -12.60 0.55 5.48
N ILE A 579 -11.79 1.43 4.87
CA ILE A 579 -12.00 2.88 4.83
C ILE A 579 -12.22 3.37 3.40
N ARG A 580 -13.17 4.30 3.23
CA ARG A 580 -13.49 4.93 1.94
C ARG A 580 -14.24 6.24 2.19
N CYS A 581 -14.39 7.04 1.15
CA CYS A 581 -15.34 8.14 1.19
C CYS A 581 -16.78 7.61 1.22
N ASP A 582 -17.63 8.21 2.06
CA ASP A 582 -19.03 7.79 2.24
C ASP A 582 -19.91 8.04 1.01
N LYS A 583 -19.50 8.99 0.17
CA LYS A 583 -20.14 9.32 -1.10
C LYS A 583 -19.14 9.16 -2.26
N VAL A 584 -19.67 8.95 -3.46
CA VAL A 584 -18.91 9.16 -4.69
C VAL A 584 -18.60 10.66 -4.78
N CYS A 585 -17.33 11.01 -4.94
CA CYS A 585 -16.91 12.40 -5.04
C CYS A 585 -17.35 13.01 -6.38
N GLU A 586 -17.63 14.31 -6.37
CA GLU A 586 -17.95 15.06 -7.60
C GLU A 586 -16.76 15.14 -8.56
N TRP A 587 -16.99 15.57 -9.80
CA TRP A 587 -15.95 15.59 -10.85
C TRP A 587 -14.72 16.44 -10.50
N ASP A 588 -14.92 17.51 -9.74
CA ASP A 588 -13.89 18.42 -9.21
C ASP A 588 -13.41 18.06 -7.80
N GLU A 589 -13.95 17.00 -7.21
CA GLU A 589 -13.53 16.45 -5.93
C GLU A 589 -12.65 15.19 -6.11
N ARG A 590 -11.90 14.85 -5.06
CA ARG A 590 -11.13 13.61 -4.92
C ARG A 590 -11.35 13.02 -3.54
N CYS A 591 -11.35 11.69 -3.44
CA CYS A 591 -11.39 11.03 -2.14
C CYS A 591 -10.02 11.18 -1.46
N TYR A 592 -9.97 11.95 -0.37
CA TYR A 592 -8.73 12.33 0.29
C TYR A 592 -8.41 11.40 1.45
N ILE A 593 -7.17 10.90 1.45
CA ILE A 593 -6.47 10.50 2.66
C ILE A 593 -5.31 11.46 2.90
N PRO A 594 -4.94 11.72 4.17
CA PRO A 594 -3.74 12.48 4.47
C PRO A 594 -2.50 11.76 3.92
N MET A 595 -1.90 12.34 2.87
CA MET A 595 -0.63 11.90 2.27
C MET A 595 0.50 12.86 2.67
N TRP A 596 1.76 12.44 2.51
CA TRP A 596 2.90 13.35 2.65
C TRP A 596 2.67 14.63 1.82
N PRO A 597 3.20 15.81 2.22
CA PRO A 597 3.76 16.09 3.54
C PRO A 597 2.66 16.41 4.57
N LEU A 598 2.49 15.52 5.56
CA LEU A 598 1.63 15.79 6.73
C LEU A 598 2.38 16.67 7.72
N LEU A 599 2.44 17.97 7.46
CA LEU A 599 3.26 18.86 8.27
C LEU A 599 2.40 19.70 9.22
N LYS A 600 2.17 19.10 10.40
CA LYS A 600 2.63 19.77 11.61
C LYS A 600 3.85 19.05 12.13
N SER A 601 5.01 19.54 11.72
CA SER A 601 6.24 19.25 12.40
C SER A 601 6.12 19.64 13.88
N VAL A 602 6.04 18.65 14.77
CA VAL A 602 6.47 18.85 16.16
C VAL A 602 8.00 18.83 16.15
N TRP A 603 8.61 19.87 15.59
CA TRP A 603 10.02 20.18 15.80
C TRP A 603 10.20 20.43 17.30
N GLY A 604 10.85 19.50 17.99
CA GLY A 604 11.24 19.65 19.41
C GLY A 604 10.70 18.62 20.40
N GLY A 605 9.98 17.58 19.97
CA GLY A 605 9.68 16.43 20.82
C GLY A 605 10.92 15.55 21.00
N ARG A 606 11.60 15.66 22.14
CA ARG A 606 12.72 14.77 22.51
C ARG A 606 12.35 13.30 22.27
N ARG A 607 13.26 12.53 21.66
CA ARG A 607 13.29 11.05 21.74
C ARG A 607 12.84 10.61 23.14
N PRO A 608 11.93 9.63 23.30
CA PRO A 608 11.64 9.07 24.60
C PRO A 608 12.96 8.63 25.23
N ARG A 609 13.35 9.28 26.33
CA ARG A 609 14.53 8.83 27.08
C ARG A 609 14.15 7.48 27.71
N PRO A 610 15.03 6.47 27.67
CA PRO A 610 14.83 5.28 28.48
C PRO A 610 14.68 5.70 29.95
N PRO A 611 13.85 5.00 30.74
CA PRO A 611 13.62 5.37 32.14
C PRO A 611 14.95 5.46 32.89
N PRO A 612 15.19 6.54 33.67
CA PRO A 612 16.39 6.64 34.49
C PRO A 612 16.44 5.51 35.52
N ARG A 613 17.59 4.85 35.61
CA ARG A 613 17.97 4.03 36.77
C ARG A 613 18.12 4.95 37.99
N ASP A 614 17.33 4.66 39.02
CA ASP A 614 17.53 4.94 40.46
C ASP A 614 17.49 6.39 41.01
N GLY A 615 16.60 6.61 41.99
CA GLY A 615 16.84 7.46 43.18
C GLY A 615 16.03 8.77 43.36
N PRO A 616 15.43 9.05 44.54
CA PRO A 616 14.70 10.28 44.82
C PRO A 616 15.61 11.38 45.40
N GLY A 617 15.44 12.63 44.94
CA GLY A 617 16.22 13.77 45.42
C GLY A 617 15.46 15.11 45.31
N ASN A 618 15.56 15.89 46.37
CA ASN A 618 14.70 17.00 46.82
C ASN A 618 15.11 18.39 46.29
N GLY A 619 14.15 19.32 46.19
CA GLY A 619 14.31 20.80 46.24
C GLY A 619 14.96 21.49 45.01
N THR A 620 14.75 22.75 44.66
CA THR A 620 14.00 23.91 45.19
C THR A 620 14.09 25.04 44.13
N GLU A 621 12.96 25.65 43.74
CA GLU A 621 12.71 27.05 43.26
C GLU A 621 13.50 27.69 42.06
N PRO A 622 13.07 28.87 41.51
CA PRO A 622 11.73 29.25 41.03
C PRO A 622 11.75 29.86 39.60
N ARG A 623 10.60 29.88 38.91
CA ARG A 623 10.38 30.71 37.69
C ARG A 623 9.35 31.82 38.00
N PRO A 624 9.54 33.06 37.51
CA PRO A 624 8.59 34.15 37.72
C PRO A 624 7.35 33.99 36.83
N GLY A 625 6.17 34.27 37.43
CA GLY A 625 4.86 34.12 36.81
C GLY A 625 4.45 35.27 35.85
N PRO A 626 3.34 35.11 35.13
CA PRO A 626 2.84 36.05 34.12
C PRO A 626 1.78 37.03 34.69
N PRO A 627 1.51 38.18 34.03
CA PRO A 627 0.34 38.99 34.34
C PRO A 627 -0.92 38.53 33.57
N PRO A 628 -2.11 38.96 34.02
CA PRO A 628 -3.32 38.14 33.93
C PRO A 628 -4.43 38.74 33.05
N GLY A 629 -5.25 37.85 32.48
CA GLY A 629 -6.65 37.82 32.91
C GLY A 629 -7.76 38.05 31.86
N LYS A 630 -8.74 37.13 31.98
CA LYS A 630 -10.18 37.19 31.65
C LYS A 630 -10.55 36.71 30.24
N GLY A 631 -11.23 35.59 30.02
CA GLY A 631 -11.88 34.61 30.90
C GLY A 631 -13.32 34.34 30.44
N ARG A 632 -13.64 33.06 30.19
CA ARG A 632 -14.90 32.37 30.56
C ARG A 632 -14.91 30.93 29.97
N GLY A 633 -14.76 29.93 30.83
CA GLY A 633 -15.36 28.59 30.66
C GLY A 633 -16.79 28.59 31.24
N PRO A 634 -17.40 27.45 31.65
CA PRO A 634 -16.92 26.06 31.77
C PRO A 634 -17.86 25.05 31.02
N GLY A 635 -17.67 23.73 30.92
CA GLY A 635 -16.72 22.77 31.45
C GLY A 635 -17.28 21.34 31.29
N HIS A 636 -16.39 20.35 31.15
CA HIS A 636 -16.27 19.12 31.95
C HIS A 636 -15.49 18.05 31.17
N GLY A 637 -14.50 17.49 31.84
CA GLY A 637 -13.60 16.48 31.30
C GLY A 637 -13.46 15.27 32.21
N GLY A 638 -12.61 14.37 31.75
CA GLY A 638 -12.00 13.25 32.46
C GLY A 638 -11.16 12.55 31.40
N GLY A 639 -9.87 12.28 31.53
CA GLY A 639 -9.05 12.09 32.71
C GLY A 639 -8.29 10.77 32.55
N HIS A 640 -7.51 10.61 31.48
CA HIS A 640 -6.63 9.46 31.29
C HIS A 640 -5.17 9.91 31.31
N LYS A 641 -4.47 9.58 32.40
CA LYS A 641 -3.01 9.51 32.46
C LYS A 641 -2.61 8.05 32.31
N GLY A 642 -2.44 7.60 31.06
CA GLY A 642 -1.57 6.47 30.70
C GLY A 642 -0.24 7.00 30.15
N PRO A 643 0.80 6.18 29.95
CA PRO A 643 2.06 6.62 29.36
C PRO A 643 1.80 7.13 27.93
N GLY A 644 1.71 8.45 27.79
CA GLY A 644 1.25 9.11 26.58
C GLY A 644 2.33 9.14 25.51
N TYR A 645 2.19 8.29 24.50
CA TYR A 645 2.62 8.64 23.14
C TYR A 645 1.73 9.79 22.67
N GLY A 646 2.17 11.03 22.94
CA GLY A 646 1.39 12.23 22.64
C GLY A 646 1.20 12.40 21.13
N MET A 647 -0.06 12.28 20.68
CA MET A 647 -0.49 12.58 19.32
C MET A 647 -0.13 14.02 18.90
N PRO A 648 0.31 14.27 17.66
CA PRO A 648 0.46 15.62 17.15
C PRO A 648 -0.93 16.23 16.84
N GLY A 649 -1.29 17.31 17.52
CA GLY A 649 -2.56 18.00 17.28
C GLY A 649 -2.55 18.90 16.04
N ARG A 650 -3.67 18.96 15.31
CA ARG A 650 -4.08 19.86 14.19
C ARG A 650 -2.97 20.66 13.47
N GLY A 651 -2.69 20.28 12.22
CA GLY A 651 -2.03 21.13 11.22
C GLY A 651 -2.90 22.31 10.78
N PRO A 652 -2.55 23.03 9.69
CA PRO A 652 -3.46 23.97 9.03
C PRO A 652 -4.83 23.32 8.86
N SER A 653 -5.95 24.07 8.89
CA SER A 653 -7.30 23.46 8.99
C SER A 653 -7.71 22.51 7.86
N TRP A 654 -6.88 22.36 6.82
CA TRP A 654 -7.03 21.44 5.71
C TRP A 654 -6.11 20.19 5.77
N MET A 655 -5.03 20.21 6.55
CA MET A 655 -4.22 19.02 6.83
C MET A 655 -4.76 18.36 8.09
N GLY A 656 -5.51 17.28 7.88
CA GLY A 656 -6.05 16.47 8.96
C GLY A 656 -4.98 15.91 9.92
N ASP A 657 -5.42 15.43 11.08
CA ASP A 657 -4.55 14.61 11.96
C ASP A 657 -4.61 13.13 11.54
N GLU A 658 -3.84 12.25 12.19
CA GLU A 658 -3.90 10.80 11.89
C GLU A 658 -5.29 10.18 12.12
N THR A 659 -6.22 10.87 12.80
CA THR A 659 -7.62 10.42 12.92
C THR A 659 -8.39 10.64 11.62
N ASP A 660 -8.02 11.64 10.81
CA ASP A 660 -8.62 11.88 9.49
C ASP A 660 -8.23 10.83 8.45
N LEU A 661 -7.12 10.08 8.66
CA LEU A 661 -6.74 8.95 7.80
C LEU A 661 -7.83 7.88 7.77
N TRP A 662 -8.52 7.67 8.89
CA TRP A 662 -9.53 6.62 9.04
C TRP A 662 -10.94 7.08 8.68
N ALA A 663 -11.10 8.35 8.29
CA ALA A 663 -12.36 8.92 7.82
C ALA A 663 -12.15 9.73 6.53
N PRO A 664 -11.85 9.07 5.40
CA PRO A 664 -11.62 9.74 4.11
C PRO A 664 -12.81 10.59 3.69
N LYS A 665 -12.53 11.76 3.11
CA LYS A 665 -13.55 12.74 2.70
C LYS A 665 -13.32 13.17 1.26
N CYS A 666 -14.41 13.52 0.57
CA CYS A 666 -14.28 14.17 -0.72
C CYS A 666 -13.82 15.62 -0.51
N VAL A 667 -12.72 16.00 -1.15
CA VAL A 667 -12.14 17.35 -1.09
C VAL A 667 -11.94 17.89 -2.49
N LYS A 668 -11.98 19.21 -2.64
CA LYS A 668 -11.68 19.93 -3.89
C LYS A 668 -10.41 20.78 -3.76
N MET A 669 -9.99 21.38 -4.87
CA MET A 669 -8.79 22.21 -4.95
C MET A 669 -8.72 23.31 -3.87
N ASP A 670 -9.82 24.01 -3.62
CA ASP A 670 -9.85 25.10 -2.62
C ASP A 670 -9.69 24.61 -1.18
N ASP A 671 -10.00 23.34 -0.90
CA ASP A 671 -9.83 22.76 0.44
C ASP A 671 -8.36 22.49 0.72
N ILE A 672 -7.62 21.98 -0.27
CA ILE A 672 -6.19 21.63 -0.16
C ILE A 672 -5.29 22.85 -0.36
N MET A 673 -5.62 23.72 -1.30
CA MET A 673 -4.84 24.90 -1.67
C MET A 673 -5.72 26.16 -1.57
N PRO A 674 -6.04 26.67 -0.36
CA PRO A 674 -6.91 27.83 -0.22
C PRO A 674 -6.26 29.09 -0.81
N ARG A 675 -7.03 29.89 -1.55
CA ARG A 675 -6.56 31.22 -1.99
C ARG A 675 -6.46 32.17 -0.79
N PRO A 676 -5.43 33.02 -0.71
CA PRO A 676 -5.43 34.11 0.27
C PRO A 676 -6.69 34.96 0.05
N ARG A 677 -7.45 35.20 1.13
CA ARG A 677 -8.61 36.09 1.08
C ARG A 677 -8.11 37.48 0.70
N ALA A 678 -8.77 38.08 -0.28
CA ALA A 678 -8.63 39.51 -0.54
C ALA A 678 -9.41 40.25 0.56
N ASP A 679 -8.75 40.51 1.68
CA ASP A 679 -9.23 41.44 2.70
C ASP A 679 -8.56 42.82 2.50
#